data_AF-A0A9P1CVE6-F1
#
_entry.id   AF-A0A9P1CVE6-F1
#
_cell.length_a   1.000
_cell.length_b   1.000
_cell.length_c   1.000
_cell.angle_alpha   90.00
_cell.angle_beta   90.00
_cell.angle_gamma   90.00
#
_symmetry.space_group_name_H-M   'P 1'
#
loop_
_entity.id
_entity.type
_entity.pdbx_description
1 polymer ?
#
loop_
_entity_poly.entity_id
_entity_poly.type
_entity_poly.pdbx_seq_one_letter_code
_entity_poly.pdbx_strand_id
1 'polypeptide(L)'
;MQPDEGQAPVASDASPAEPSTGRRSEKEVENSTLAMLQAFRTAKSVPGKELLRLIDEHSLACEEYAQMLPQSCSRVSKLTATLRTDLRGSGFREQVPVDAGTSGVFSDFLSSLGLPTDSAQASAPQVFSPLMAPSEPADNAAALGALVEQLEQGPAKALQAGRQLEAELKEMLNVLARLQALWPELRTSVEDAFAFQKHLRTKDLAQALKQVLQFRRKLGAAAPSIDLLCDLLEDATEQVRQREEERLRFKAMTREILDGQSKALSARVAAVLWLKRGGRASGMARPEQTRFDIEQASEALERNLEVAKDMENRLVKGAGTVMKREACHQVVQRTVARLSALRGKVLSAAEAVSAARADLAGARRSGQAALTEAAAKALEQLIAALDEAAGHIDAGGGRGANRTDQVIADWNETQPASPGSPSLAIAAMRNVSHIDMFEDFTKGIVAMTSKLVCEAVMASASELQSTQAELQSVKRALQNGAAYLGLQGEALQKYLLQLNEKENLLLSKQLRGLAVQESFEPLLPAGASSGPTRGYATSGQVTNGAHQPRPAPVGDAKAFNRDNLQDVLVHMAEYEAVPAECAKALKALSSLAYANARVVGQDERVLPALLRAVRLHSREGAVQLTAMRAISNMAYDQEVALTRLAQPDVMGQLLTSMASKSEPKEIGARASEALARIIAAEVKPESEGGGPPPEQPVQLPAGSPGALCGLFLAACSAEAVCKEIVPQLLLQLSSNEVIEAKQAAEGFTRCEQECKNPGDGVGWLALAKILSPMDSVRDLPAALVEAGAIRAAASIMARFIDDSLVQLTGIEAMSSLVGNRWAGLRAFADVGGMERVEEAMRRHGPDALIQTKGVRALGSGVQWPQDIQERARYSHRRAVELTKTAMSQHGGDVELQIAALEALAKYLDKTKCVSDIKEAGGEGLVKMMMTTHHANPKVQQWGRHVLTGIGADPNWAPKTGTLP
;
A
#
# COMPACT_ATOMS: atom_id res chain seq x y z
N MET A 1 -37.59 91.06 -22.23
CA MET A 1 -38.29 90.82 -23.51
C MET A 1 -37.47 89.79 -24.29
N GLN A 2 -38.14 88.86 -24.97
CA GLN A 2 -37.63 87.67 -25.72
C GLN A 2 -36.32 87.87 -26.53
N PRO A 3 -35.73 86.82 -27.15
CA PRO A 3 -35.29 85.49 -26.66
C PRO A 3 -33.80 85.24 -27.07
N ASP A 4 -33.13 84.18 -26.61
CA ASP A 4 -31.89 83.73 -27.27
C ASP A 4 -31.63 82.22 -27.13
N GLU A 5 -30.98 81.68 -28.15
CA GLU A 5 -31.04 80.32 -28.68
C GLU A 5 -30.25 79.26 -27.90
N GLY A 6 -30.87 78.08 -27.70
CA GLY A 6 -30.23 76.90 -27.13
C GLY A 6 -29.62 76.01 -28.22
N GLN A 7 -28.29 75.83 -28.15
CA GLN A 7 -27.52 74.91 -29.00
C GLN A 7 -27.86 73.43 -28.71
N ALA A 8 -28.12 72.69 -29.79
CA ALA A 8 -28.27 71.23 -29.79
C ALA A 8 -26.90 70.52 -29.78
N PRO A 9 -26.75 69.38 -29.08
CA PRO A 9 -25.55 68.56 -29.17
C PRO A 9 -25.57 67.64 -30.40
N VAL A 10 -24.41 67.55 -31.03
CA VAL A 10 -24.09 66.71 -32.20
C VAL A 10 -24.18 65.23 -31.83
N ALA A 11 -24.92 64.46 -32.64
CA ALA A 11 -25.01 63.00 -32.54
C ALA A 11 -23.72 62.35 -33.08
N SER A 12 -23.06 61.53 -32.26
CA SER A 12 -21.96 60.67 -32.68
C SER A 12 -22.48 59.34 -33.24
N ASP A 13 -22.10 59.01 -34.47
CA ASP A 13 -22.26 57.69 -35.08
C ASP A 13 -21.61 56.59 -34.21
N ALA A 14 -22.45 55.75 -33.58
CA ALA A 14 -22.02 54.51 -32.95
C ALA A 14 -22.34 53.35 -33.90
N SER A 15 -21.29 52.68 -34.41
CA SER A 15 -21.42 51.43 -35.15
C SER A 15 -22.09 50.35 -34.28
N PRO A 16 -23.01 49.52 -34.83
CA PRO A 16 -23.64 48.47 -34.07
C PRO A 16 -22.61 47.41 -33.68
N ALA A 17 -22.38 47.25 -32.37
CA ALA A 17 -21.55 46.19 -31.84
C ALA A 17 -22.09 44.81 -32.26
N GLU A 18 -21.22 43.97 -32.82
CA GLU A 18 -21.56 42.59 -33.14
C GLU A 18 -22.03 41.85 -31.87
N PRO A 19 -23.15 41.10 -31.93
CA PRO A 19 -23.65 40.37 -30.78
C PRO A 19 -22.64 39.28 -30.40
N SER A 20 -22.08 39.39 -29.18
CA SER A 20 -21.14 38.40 -28.65
C SER A 20 -21.76 37.00 -28.70
N THR A 21 -21.16 36.10 -29.46
CA THR A 21 -21.51 34.68 -29.60
C THR A 21 -21.08 33.86 -28.38
N GLY A 22 -21.37 34.38 -27.18
CA GLY A 22 -21.07 33.69 -25.92
C GLY A 22 -21.79 32.35 -25.84
N ARG A 23 -21.03 31.27 -25.75
CA ARG A 23 -21.54 29.91 -25.52
C ARG A 23 -22.26 29.88 -24.16
N ARG A 24 -23.56 29.55 -24.17
CA ARG A 24 -24.35 29.38 -22.93
C ARG A 24 -23.78 28.26 -22.08
N SER A 25 -23.90 28.38 -20.76
CA SER A 25 -23.50 27.29 -19.87
C SER A 25 -24.38 26.05 -20.09
N GLU A 26 -23.84 24.86 -19.81
CA GLU A 26 -24.60 23.61 -20.00
C GLU A 26 -25.92 23.61 -19.21
N LYS A 27 -25.93 24.19 -18.01
CA LYS A 27 -27.12 24.36 -17.18
C LYS A 27 -28.14 25.32 -17.78
N GLU A 28 -27.69 26.38 -18.43
CA GLU A 28 -28.58 27.30 -19.16
C GLU A 28 -29.23 26.61 -20.35
N VAL A 29 -28.47 25.84 -21.14
CA VAL A 29 -29.02 25.06 -22.27
C VAL A 29 -30.04 24.03 -21.76
N GLU A 30 -29.75 23.36 -20.64
CA GLU A 30 -30.67 22.41 -20.01
C GLU A 30 -31.99 23.09 -19.59
N ASN A 31 -31.89 24.22 -18.88
CA ASN A 31 -33.04 25.00 -18.40
C ASN A 31 -33.88 25.54 -19.57
N SER A 32 -33.24 26.08 -20.61
CA SER A 32 -33.90 26.53 -21.84
C SER A 32 -34.64 25.40 -22.54
N THR A 33 -34.07 24.20 -22.55
CA THR A 33 -34.72 23.01 -23.14
C THR A 33 -35.94 22.55 -22.34
N LEU A 34 -35.85 22.55 -21.01
CA LEU A 34 -36.98 22.24 -20.14
C LEU A 34 -38.12 23.26 -20.30
N ALA A 35 -37.78 24.55 -20.38
CA ALA A 35 -38.74 25.61 -20.66
C ALA A 35 -39.42 25.42 -22.02
N MET A 36 -38.66 25.04 -23.06
CA MET A 36 -39.19 24.74 -24.39
C MET A 36 -40.15 23.55 -24.39
N LEU A 37 -39.80 22.47 -23.69
CA LEU A 37 -40.67 21.31 -23.51
C LEU A 37 -41.96 21.65 -22.76
N GLN A 38 -41.90 22.56 -21.78
CA GLN A 38 -43.08 23.04 -21.06
C GLN A 38 -43.95 23.95 -21.94
N ALA A 39 -43.37 24.77 -22.81
CA ALA A 39 -44.09 25.57 -23.77
C ALA A 39 -44.87 24.69 -24.77
N PHE A 40 -44.25 23.63 -25.30
CA PHE A 40 -44.94 22.66 -26.16
C PHE A 40 -46.12 21.96 -25.48
N ARG A 41 -46.00 21.65 -24.17
CA ARG A 41 -47.10 21.04 -23.39
C ARG A 41 -48.26 22.00 -23.14
N THR A 42 -47.98 23.29 -23.00
CA THR A 42 -48.98 24.31 -22.63
C THR A 42 -49.57 25.02 -23.85
N ALA A 43 -49.22 24.60 -25.06
CA ALA A 43 -49.61 25.22 -26.33
C ALA A 43 -49.32 26.74 -26.39
N LYS A 44 -48.33 27.23 -25.62
CA LYS A 44 -47.89 28.62 -25.67
C LYS A 44 -47.08 28.86 -26.94
N SER A 45 -47.19 30.06 -27.52
CA SER A 45 -46.41 30.44 -28.70
C SER A 45 -44.90 30.39 -28.39
N VAL A 46 -44.16 29.63 -29.19
CA VAL A 46 -42.70 29.52 -29.09
C VAL A 46 -42.05 30.41 -30.16
N PRO A 47 -41.12 31.31 -29.81
CA PRO A 47 -40.37 32.08 -30.80
C PRO A 47 -39.49 31.15 -31.66
N GLY A 48 -39.70 31.14 -32.98
CA GLY A 48 -38.96 30.24 -33.88
C GLY A 48 -37.45 30.41 -33.86
N LYS A 49 -36.97 31.65 -33.68
CA LYS A 49 -35.54 31.95 -33.57
C LYS A 49 -34.90 31.28 -32.35
N GLU A 50 -35.58 31.26 -31.20
CA GLU A 50 -35.04 30.63 -29.99
C GLU A 50 -35.05 29.10 -30.13
N LEU A 51 -36.04 28.56 -30.83
CA LEU A 51 -36.12 27.12 -31.10
C LEU A 51 -35.00 26.66 -32.06
N LEU A 52 -34.75 27.39 -33.14
CA LEU A 52 -33.65 27.09 -34.07
C LEU A 52 -32.29 27.20 -33.37
N ARG A 53 -32.09 28.25 -32.57
CA ARG A 53 -30.88 28.41 -31.75
C ARG A 53 -30.66 27.22 -30.82
N LEU A 54 -31.71 26.76 -30.15
CA LEU A 54 -31.63 25.62 -29.24
C LEU A 54 -31.30 24.31 -29.99
N ILE A 55 -31.86 24.11 -31.19
CA ILE A 55 -31.53 22.97 -32.05
C ILE A 55 -30.05 23.02 -32.46
N ASP A 56 -29.54 24.18 -32.84
CA ASP A 56 -28.14 24.35 -33.23
C ASP A 56 -27.19 24.11 -32.03
N GLU A 57 -27.53 24.62 -30.84
CA GLU A 57 -26.77 24.39 -29.60
C GLU A 57 -26.71 22.89 -29.23
N HIS A 58 -27.81 22.13 -29.41
CA HIS A 58 -27.83 20.68 -29.17
C HIS A 58 -27.16 19.89 -30.29
N SER A 59 -27.26 20.32 -31.54
CA SER A 59 -26.57 19.70 -32.67
C SER A 59 -25.06 19.77 -32.48
N LEU A 60 -24.55 20.96 -32.15
CA LEU A 60 -23.13 21.20 -31.87
C LEU A 60 -22.64 20.35 -30.68
N ALA A 61 -23.41 20.30 -29.59
CA ALA A 61 -23.08 19.44 -28.46
C ALA A 61 -23.04 17.95 -28.85
N CYS A 62 -23.98 17.49 -29.70
CA CYS A 62 -23.96 16.11 -30.20
C CYS A 62 -22.73 15.83 -31.06
N GLU A 63 -22.26 16.78 -31.85
CA GLU A 63 -21.02 16.66 -32.64
C GLU A 63 -19.78 16.55 -31.75
N GLU A 64 -19.67 17.37 -30.70
CA GLU A 64 -18.58 17.27 -29.72
C GLU A 64 -18.59 15.91 -29.01
N TYR A 65 -19.76 15.44 -28.57
CA TYR A 65 -19.90 14.12 -27.95
C TYR A 65 -19.59 12.98 -28.93
N ALA A 66 -19.85 13.17 -30.23
CA ALA A 66 -19.55 12.17 -31.25
C ALA A 66 -18.04 12.04 -31.51
N GLN A 67 -17.25 13.06 -31.15
CA GLN A 67 -15.79 12.98 -31.20
C GLN A 67 -15.23 12.28 -29.94
N MET A 68 -15.77 12.59 -28.76
CA MET A 68 -15.26 12.10 -27.47
C MET A 68 -15.69 10.65 -27.16
N LEU A 69 -16.98 10.33 -27.26
CA LEU A 69 -17.52 9.02 -26.81
C LEU A 69 -16.89 7.80 -27.50
N PRO A 70 -16.60 7.82 -28.82
CA PRO A 70 -15.92 6.69 -29.46
C PRO A 70 -14.53 6.44 -28.89
N GLN A 71 -13.80 7.48 -28.49
CA GLN A 71 -12.47 7.36 -27.89
C GLN A 71 -12.57 6.71 -26.51
N SER A 72 -13.49 7.17 -25.66
CA SER A 72 -13.74 6.59 -24.34
C SER A 72 -14.20 5.13 -24.44
N CYS A 73 -15.12 4.82 -25.35
CA CYS A 73 -15.58 3.45 -25.58
C CYS A 73 -14.44 2.54 -26.07
N SER A 74 -13.60 3.02 -26.99
CA SER A 74 -12.42 2.29 -27.48
C SER A 74 -11.41 2.03 -26.36
N ARG A 75 -11.13 3.02 -25.50
CA ARG A 75 -10.24 2.88 -24.33
C ARG A 75 -10.75 1.80 -23.37
N VAL A 76 -12.01 1.89 -22.93
CA VAL A 76 -12.62 0.91 -22.02
C VAL A 76 -12.64 -0.50 -22.63
N SER A 77 -12.97 -0.64 -23.92
CA SER A 77 -12.99 -1.92 -24.61
C SER A 77 -11.59 -2.54 -24.71
N LYS A 78 -10.57 -1.74 -25.02
CA LYS A 78 -9.16 -2.19 -25.07
C LYS A 78 -8.66 -2.65 -23.70
N LEU A 79 -8.93 -1.89 -22.64
CA LEU A 79 -8.52 -2.24 -21.28
C LEU A 79 -9.23 -3.52 -20.80
N THR A 80 -10.54 -3.62 -21.01
CA THR A 80 -11.34 -4.82 -20.69
C THR A 80 -10.84 -6.05 -21.45
N ALA A 81 -10.47 -5.92 -22.73
CA ALA A 81 -9.91 -7.01 -23.52
C ALA A 81 -8.51 -7.43 -23.05
N THR A 82 -7.68 -6.46 -22.64
CA THR A 82 -6.34 -6.70 -22.10
C THR A 82 -6.42 -7.46 -20.78
N LEU A 83 -7.21 -6.98 -19.83
CA LEU A 83 -7.45 -7.64 -18.54
C LEU A 83 -8.00 -9.06 -18.71
N ARG A 84 -8.94 -9.26 -19.65
CA ARG A 84 -9.47 -10.60 -19.98
C ARG A 84 -8.37 -11.55 -20.47
N THR A 85 -7.45 -11.05 -21.29
CA THR A 85 -6.36 -11.85 -21.87
C THR A 85 -5.35 -12.23 -20.79
N ASP A 86 -4.96 -11.28 -19.95
CA ASP A 86 -3.99 -11.49 -18.87
C ASP A 86 -4.55 -12.44 -17.80
N LEU A 87 -5.83 -12.31 -17.45
CA LEU A 87 -6.50 -13.26 -16.55
C LEU A 87 -6.49 -14.69 -17.11
N ARG A 88 -6.73 -14.88 -18.42
CA ARG A 88 -6.64 -16.20 -19.05
C ARG A 88 -5.21 -16.77 -18.99
N GLY A 89 -4.19 -15.93 -19.16
CA GLY A 89 -2.78 -16.32 -19.08
C GLY A 89 -2.37 -16.78 -17.69
N SER A 90 -2.89 -16.16 -16.64
CA SER A 90 -2.59 -16.51 -15.23
C SER A 90 -3.17 -17.87 -14.79
N GLY A 91 -4.03 -18.50 -15.60
CA GLY A 91 -4.76 -19.70 -15.24
C GLY A 91 -6.02 -19.41 -14.40
N PHE A 92 -6.43 -18.14 -14.30
CA PHE A 92 -7.69 -17.76 -13.68
C PHE A 92 -8.86 -18.32 -14.49
N ARG A 93 -9.75 -19.06 -13.83
CA ARG A 93 -10.95 -19.62 -14.47
C ARG A 93 -12.06 -18.57 -14.38
N GLU A 94 -12.46 -18.04 -15.53
CA GLU A 94 -13.65 -17.17 -15.63
C GLU A 94 -14.89 -18.00 -15.25
N GLN A 95 -15.28 -17.94 -13.97
CA GLN A 95 -16.54 -18.51 -13.52
C GLN A 95 -17.65 -17.55 -13.98
N VAL A 96 -18.49 -18.01 -14.91
CA VAL A 96 -19.75 -17.34 -15.23
C VAL A 96 -20.63 -17.50 -13.99
N PRO A 97 -21.22 -16.43 -13.43
CA PRO A 97 -22.10 -16.55 -12.28
C PRO A 97 -23.33 -17.35 -12.71
N VAL A 98 -23.33 -18.64 -12.36
CA VAL A 98 -24.50 -19.50 -12.27
C VAL A 98 -24.80 -19.60 -10.78
N ASP A 99 -26.08 -19.53 -10.42
CA ASP A 99 -26.61 -19.33 -9.08
C ASP A 99 -25.81 -20.00 -7.94
N ALA A 100 -25.68 -19.23 -6.86
CA ALA A 100 -24.79 -19.42 -5.73
C ALA A 100 -24.72 -20.85 -5.20
N GLY A 101 -23.50 -21.41 -5.23
CA GLY A 101 -23.12 -22.58 -4.45
C GLY A 101 -22.07 -23.44 -5.14
N THR A 102 -20.79 -23.08 -5.06
CA THR A 102 -19.64 -24.01 -4.96
C THR A 102 -18.31 -23.25 -4.82
N SER A 103 -17.35 -23.92 -4.20
CA SER A 103 -16.12 -23.44 -3.56
C SER A 103 -15.11 -22.67 -4.44
N GLY A 104 -14.46 -21.67 -3.84
CA GLY A 104 -13.39 -20.87 -4.44
C GLY A 104 -11.99 -21.52 -4.41
N VAL A 105 -11.07 -20.92 -5.17
CA VAL A 105 -9.72 -21.44 -5.48
C VAL A 105 -8.82 -21.60 -4.25
N PHE A 106 -9.01 -20.79 -3.21
CA PHE A 106 -8.31 -20.96 -1.93
C PHE A 106 -8.81 -22.19 -1.15
N SER A 107 -10.10 -22.54 -1.24
CA SER A 107 -10.62 -23.81 -0.72
C SER A 107 -10.06 -24.99 -1.51
N ASP A 108 -9.89 -24.85 -2.83
CA ASP A 108 -9.19 -25.83 -3.65
C ASP A 108 -7.69 -25.95 -3.28
N PHE A 109 -7.04 -24.83 -2.92
CA PHE A 109 -5.67 -24.79 -2.40
C PHE A 109 -5.55 -25.47 -1.02
N LEU A 110 -6.43 -25.16 -0.06
CA LEU A 110 -6.48 -25.79 1.26
C LEU A 110 -6.89 -27.27 1.18
N SER A 111 -7.79 -27.62 0.27
CA SER A 111 -8.13 -29.01 -0.07
C SER A 111 -7.00 -29.75 -0.80
N SER A 112 -6.14 -29.03 -1.55
CA SER A 112 -4.90 -29.57 -2.14
C SER A 112 -3.78 -29.77 -1.12
N LEU A 113 -3.87 -29.10 0.04
CA LEU A 113 -3.01 -29.27 1.21
C LEU A 113 -3.53 -30.33 2.19
N GLY A 114 -4.77 -30.82 2.03
CA GLY A 114 -5.34 -31.94 2.79
C GLY A 114 -6.19 -31.55 4.01
N LEU A 115 -6.72 -30.32 4.07
CA LEU A 115 -7.63 -29.89 5.13
C LEU A 115 -9.09 -30.32 4.83
N PRO A 116 -9.83 -30.94 5.77
CA PRO A 116 -11.22 -31.33 5.54
C PRO A 116 -12.18 -30.14 5.63
N THR A 117 -13.07 -30.00 4.64
CA THR A 117 -14.14 -28.98 4.60
C THR A 117 -15.50 -29.66 4.43
N ASP A 118 -16.02 -30.31 5.47
CA ASP A 118 -17.39 -30.83 5.47
C ASP A 118 -18.25 -30.10 6.50
N SER A 119 -19.24 -29.35 6.03
CA SER A 119 -20.33 -28.78 6.83
C SER A 119 -21.61 -29.59 6.59
N ALA A 120 -21.87 -30.59 7.43
CA ALA A 120 -23.14 -31.32 7.44
C ALA A 120 -24.07 -30.75 8.52
N GLN A 121 -25.25 -30.28 8.12
CA GLN A 121 -26.37 -29.96 9.00
C GLN A 121 -26.96 -31.25 9.61
N ALA A 122 -27.08 -31.31 10.94
CA ALA A 122 -27.97 -32.26 11.63
C ALA A 122 -28.50 -31.68 12.95
N SER A 123 -29.80 -31.91 13.18
CA SER A 123 -30.67 -31.49 14.28
C SER A 123 -30.40 -32.17 15.63
N ALA A 124 -30.69 -31.44 16.73
CA ALA A 124 -30.49 -31.80 18.16
C ALA A 124 -31.37 -32.98 18.68
N PRO A 125 -31.16 -33.59 19.89
CA PRO A 125 -31.26 -32.92 21.22
C PRO A 125 -30.27 -33.36 22.34
N GLN A 126 -30.44 -32.72 23.52
CA GLN A 126 -29.60 -32.52 24.73
C GLN A 126 -28.98 -33.74 25.47
N VAL A 127 -27.84 -33.51 26.19
CA VAL A 127 -27.65 -33.52 27.68
C VAL A 127 -26.16 -33.75 28.11
N PHE A 128 -25.71 -33.02 29.16
CA PHE A 128 -24.49 -33.11 30.01
C PHE A 128 -23.11 -32.62 29.49
N SER A 129 -22.56 -31.60 30.19
CA SER A 129 -21.12 -31.23 30.29
C SER A 129 -20.55 -31.73 31.64
N PRO A 130 -19.24 -31.58 32.03
CA PRO A 130 -18.13 -30.88 31.35
C PRO A 130 -16.73 -31.58 31.43
N LEU A 131 -15.78 -31.22 30.55
CA LEU A 131 -14.36 -30.99 30.92
C LEU A 131 -13.55 -30.29 29.80
N MET A 132 -12.99 -29.11 30.14
CA MET A 132 -11.71 -28.48 29.73
C MET A 132 -11.01 -28.86 28.40
N ALA A 133 -10.93 -27.91 27.46
CA ALA A 133 -9.70 -27.44 26.78
C ALA A 133 -10.02 -26.31 25.76
N PRO A 134 -9.12 -25.36 25.49
CA PRO A 134 -9.39 -24.17 24.70
C PRO A 134 -9.36 -24.46 23.19
N SER A 135 -10.40 -24.08 22.47
CA SER A 135 -10.43 -24.06 21.00
C SER A 135 -10.21 -22.64 20.52
N GLU A 136 -9.11 -22.38 19.79
CA GLU A 136 -9.03 -21.34 18.76
C GLU A 136 -7.69 -21.45 18.00
N PRO A 137 -7.74 -21.89 16.73
CA PRO A 137 -7.17 -21.06 15.66
C PRO A 137 -8.06 -20.96 14.40
N ALA A 138 -9.32 -21.44 14.46
CA ALA A 138 -10.20 -21.52 13.30
C ALA A 138 -10.71 -20.14 12.80
N ASP A 139 -10.87 -19.16 13.68
CA ASP A 139 -11.53 -17.89 13.35
C ASP A 139 -10.62 -16.93 12.56
N ASN A 140 -9.29 -17.04 12.72
CA ASN A 140 -8.32 -16.27 11.94
C ASN A 140 -8.19 -16.79 10.50
N ALA A 141 -8.39 -18.10 10.27
CA ALA A 141 -8.34 -18.70 8.93
C ALA A 141 -9.58 -18.34 8.10
N ALA A 142 -10.75 -18.22 8.74
CA ALA A 142 -11.98 -17.77 8.08
C ALA A 142 -11.92 -16.27 7.70
N ALA A 143 -11.36 -15.42 8.57
CA ALA A 143 -11.15 -14.00 8.29
C ALA A 143 -10.11 -13.77 7.19
N LEU A 144 -9.00 -14.52 7.19
CA LEU A 144 -7.99 -14.49 6.13
C LEU A 144 -8.56 -15.02 4.80
N GLY A 145 -9.38 -16.07 4.85
CA GLY A 145 -10.08 -16.62 3.70
C GLY A 145 -11.02 -15.62 3.04
N ALA A 146 -11.81 -14.87 3.83
CA ALA A 146 -12.70 -13.83 3.32
C ALA A 146 -11.94 -12.62 2.71
N LEU A 147 -10.76 -12.31 3.25
CA LEU A 147 -9.91 -11.20 2.78
C LEU A 147 -9.15 -11.57 1.50
N VAL A 148 -8.66 -12.81 1.41
CA VAL A 148 -8.12 -13.42 0.19
C VAL A 148 -9.21 -13.50 -0.88
N GLU A 149 -10.44 -13.87 -0.53
CA GLU A 149 -11.57 -13.91 -1.45
C GLU A 149 -11.95 -12.51 -1.98
N GLN A 150 -11.88 -11.45 -1.16
CA GLN A 150 -12.04 -10.07 -1.61
C GLN A 150 -10.91 -9.61 -2.55
N LEU A 151 -9.66 -9.96 -2.26
CA LEU A 151 -8.48 -9.67 -3.09
C LEU A 151 -8.43 -10.48 -4.40
N GLU A 152 -8.99 -11.69 -4.40
CA GLU A 152 -9.15 -12.53 -5.59
C GLU A 152 -10.24 -11.99 -6.52
N GLN A 153 -11.29 -11.39 -5.96
CA GLN A 153 -12.40 -10.84 -6.72
C GLN A 153 -12.10 -9.48 -7.38
N GLY A 154 -11.04 -8.76 -6.98
CA GLY A 154 -10.72 -7.41 -7.49
C GLY A 154 -10.65 -7.33 -9.03
N PRO A 155 -9.75 -8.08 -9.70
CA PRO A 155 -9.65 -8.09 -11.16
C PRO A 155 -10.92 -8.60 -11.87
N ALA A 156 -11.63 -9.55 -11.27
CA ALA A 156 -12.88 -10.08 -11.84
C ALA A 156 -14.02 -9.06 -11.77
N LYS A 157 -14.14 -8.33 -10.66
CA LYS A 157 -15.10 -7.23 -10.47
C LYS A 157 -14.78 -6.06 -11.39
N ALA A 158 -13.50 -5.68 -11.50
CA ALA A 158 -13.06 -4.67 -12.45
C ALA A 158 -13.42 -5.05 -13.89
N LEU A 159 -13.17 -6.31 -14.28
CA LEU A 159 -13.55 -6.83 -15.60
C LEU A 159 -15.07 -6.79 -15.84
N GLN A 160 -15.88 -7.13 -14.84
CA GLN A 160 -17.34 -7.07 -14.93
C GLN A 160 -17.84 -5.63 -15.06
N ALA A 161 -17.32 -4.72 -14.23
CA ALA A 161 -17.65 -3.30 -14.28
C ALA A 161 -17.24 -2.67 -15.64
N GLY A 162 -16.08 -3.05 -16.17
CA GLY A 162 -15.62 -2.65 -17.51
C GLY A 162 -16.56 -3.11 -18.63
N ARG A 163 -17.07 -4.35 -18.57
CA ARG A 163 -18.08 -4.84 -19.54
C ARG A 163 -19.40 -4.08 -19.45
N GLN A 164 -19.85 -3.77 -18.24
CA GLN A 164 -21.08 -3.02 -18.03
C GLN A 164 -20.94 -1.60 -18.61
N LEU A 165 -19.86 -0.90 -18.29
CA LEU A 165 -19.60 0.44 -18.82
C LEU A 165 -19.42 0.43 -20.35
N GLU A 166 -18.76 -0.59 -20.92
CA GLU A 166 -18.64 -0.76 -22.36
C GLU A 166 -20.03 -0.88 -23.04
N ALA A 167 -20.96 -1.63 -22.44
CA ALA A 167 -22.31 -1.78 -22.94
C ALA A 167 -23.11 -0.45 -22.86
N GLU A 168 -23.01 0.27 -21.74
CA GLU A 168 -23.65 1.58 -21.55
C GLU A 168 -23.12 2.62 -22.56
N LEU A 169 -21.81 2.65 -22.81
CA LEU A 169 -21.18 3.54 -23.80
C LEU A 169 -21.65 3.23 -25.22
N LYS A 170 -21.79 1.95 -25.60
CA LYS A 170 -22.34 1.54 -26.90
C LYS A 170 -23.80 1.94 -27.05
N GLU A 171 -24.61 1.83 -26.00
CA GLU A 171 -25.98 2.31 -26.01
C GLU A 171 -26.04 3.83 -26.22
N MET A 172 -25.19 4.58 -25.52
CA MET A 172 -25.08 6.04 -25.68
C MET A 172 -24.66 6.44 -27.10
N LEU A 173 -23.68 5.76 -27.70
CA LEU A 173 -23.29 5.98 -29.10
C LEU A 173 -24.46 5.73 -30.07
N ASN A 174 -25.26 4.70 -29.85
CA ASN A 174 -26.45 4.43 -30.67
C ASN A 174 -27.53 5.51 -30.51
N VAL A 175 -27.73 6.04 -29.30
CA VAL A 175 -28.63 7.19 -29.05
C VAL A 175 -28.11 8.42 -29.78
N LEU A 176 -26.81 8.70 -29.69
CA LEU A 176 -26.19 9.85 -30.32
C LEU A 176 -26.30 9.82 -31.85
N ALA A 177 -26.03 8.67 -32.47
CA ALA A 177 -26.17 8.50 -33.92
C ALA A 177 -27.60 8.76 -34.41
N ARG A 178 -28.62 8.31 -33.64
CA ARG A 178 -30.02 8.61 -33.94
C ARG A 178 -30.33 10.11 -33.82
N LEU A 179 -29.83 10.78 -32.79
CA LEU A 179 -30.04 12.22 -32.61
C LEU A 179 -29.37 13.03 -33.72
N GLN A 180 -28.15 12.67 -34.12
CA GLN A 180 -27.45 13.31 -35.24
C GLN A 180 -28.20 13.18 -36.57
N ALA A 181 -28.84 12.03 -36.83
CA ALA A 181 -29.66 11.85 -38.03
C ALA A 181 -30.97 12.69 -37.98
N LEU A 182 -31.55 12.86 -36.78
CA LEU A 182 -32.82 13.58 -36.59
C LEU A 182 -32.67 15.11 -36.60
N TRP A 183 -31.52 15.67 -36.20
CA TRP A 183 -31.38 17.12 -36.07
C TRP A 183 -31.55 17.91 -37.37
N PRO A 184 -30.94 17.52 -38.50
CA PRO A 184 -31.17 18.20 -39.78
C PRO A 184 -32.64 18.19 -40.20
N GLU A 185 -33.33 17.05 -40.04
CA GLU A 185 -34.75 16.92 -40.40
C GLU A 185 -35.65 17.82 -39.54
N LEU A 186 -35.38 17.87 -38.23
CA LEU A 186 -36.12 18.71 -37.29
C LEU A 186 -35.85 20.20 -37.53
N ARG A 187 -34.60 20.56 -37.85
CA ARG A 187 -34.22 21.93 -38.22
C ARG A 187 -34.97 22.37 -39.47
N THR A 188 -34.93 21.60 -40.55
CA THR A 188 -35.68 21.90 -41.78
C THR A 188 -37.18 21.94 -41.52
N SER A 189 -37.74 21.05 -40.69
CA SER A 189 -39.15 21.09 -40.33
C SER A 189 -39.54 22.37 -39.58
N VAL A 190 -38.66 22.91 -38.73
CA VAL A 190 -38.88 24.18 -38.03
C VAL A 190 -38.77 25.34 -39.01
N GLU A 191 -37.73 25.39 -39.84
CA GLU A 191 -37.55 26.41 -40.87
C GLU A 191 -38.75 26.46 -41.82
N ASP A 192 -39.23 25.31 -42.30
CA ASP A 192 -40.40 25.19 -43.17
C ASP A 192 -41.70 25.65 -42.51
N ALA A 193 -41.90 25.32 -41.23
CA ALA A 193 -43.08 25.74 -40.47
C ALA A 193 -43.11 27.27 -40.30
N PHE A 194 -41.96 27.91 -40.09
CA PHE A 194 -41.86 29.36 -39.96
C PHE A 194 -41.90 30.10 -41.31
N ALA A 195 -41.30 29.55 -42.36
CA ALA A 195 -41.24 30.19 -43.68
C ALA A 195 -42.53 30.01 -44.49
N PHE A 196 -43.17 28.84 -44.41
CA PHE A 196 -44.29 28.47 -45.28
C PHE A 196 -45.61 28.18 -44.53
N GLN A 197 -45.68 28.50 -43.23
CA GLN A 197 -46.84 28.21 -42.37
C GLN A 197 -47.26 26.73 -42.36
N LYS A 198 -46.34 25.80 -42.62
CA LYS A 198 -46.61 24.35 -42.54
C LYS A 198 -46.79 23.91 -41.08
N HIS A 199 -47.49 22.79 -40.87
CA HIS A 199 -47.63 22.21 -39.54
C HIS A 199 -46.27 21.72 -39.01
N LEU A 200 -45.85 22.29 -37.87
CA LEU A 200 -44.65 21.85 -37.15
C LEU A 200 -44.86 20.45 -36.57
N ARG A 201 -43.89 19.55 -36.75
CA ARG A 201 -43.86 18.20 -36.13
C ARG A 201 -43.54 18.29 -34.63
N THR A 202 -44.41 18.93 -33.87
CA THR A 202 -44.21 19.26 -32.44
C THR A 202 -43.95 18.03 -31.57
N LYS A 203 -44.59 16.89 -31.88
CA LYS A 203 -44.39 15.63 -31.15
C LYS A 203 -42.97 15.09 -31.34
N ASP A 204 -42.49 15.05 -32.58
CA ASP A 204 -41.17 14.51 -32.93
C ASP A 204 -40.06 15.40 -32.34
N LEU A 205 -40.24 16.72 -32.41
CA LEU A 205 -39.33 17.70 -31.84
C LEU A 205 -39.28 17.64 -30.31
N ALA A 206 -40.44 17.57 -29.63
CA ALA A 206 -40.49 17.42 -28.18
C ALA A 206 -39.85 16.09 -27.72
N GLN A 207 -40.02 15.02 -28.50
CA GLN A 207 -39.39 13.73 -28.22
C GLN A 207 -37.86 13.80 -28.37
N ALA A 208 -37.35 14.42 -29.44
CA ALA A 208 -35.91 14.60 -29.65
C ALA A 208 -35.26 15.45 -28.55
N LEU A 209 -35.89 16.58 -28.16
CA LEU A 209 -35.41 17.42 -27.06
C LEU A 209 -35.43 16.68 -25.71
N LYS A 210 -36.43 15.82 -25.47
CA LYS A 210 -36.45 14.96 -24.27
C LYS A 210 -35.31 13.93 -24.31
N GLN A 211 -35.06 13.30 -25.46
CA GLN A 211 -34.00 12.31 -25.62
C GLN A 211 -32.61 12.92 -25.45
N VAL A 212 -32.34 14.12 -26.00
CA VAL A 212 -31.04 14.78 -25.84
C VAL A 212 -30.77 15.20 -24.40
N LEU A 213 -31.81 15.64 -23.66
CA LEU A 213 -31.68 15.94 -22.23
C LEU A 213 -31.38 14.69 -21.40
N GLN A 214 -32.08 13.59 -21.68
CA GLN A 214 -31.82 12.30 -21.01
C GLN A 214 -30.40 11.80 -21.32
N PHE A 215 -29.97 11.92 -22.57
CA PHE A 215 -28.62 11.58 -23.00
C PHE A 215 -27.56 12.41 -22.25
N ARG A 216 -27.70 13.75 -22.21
CA ARG A 216 -26.75 14.64 -21.50
C ARG A 216 -26.67 14.34 -20.00
N ARG A 217 -27.81 14.09 -19.35
CA ARG A 217 -27.82 13.71 -17.92
C ARG A 217 -27.14 12.38 -17.68
N LYS A 218 -27.42 11.37 -18.52
CA LYS A 218 -26.74 10.07 -18.44
C LYS A 218 -25.23 10.22 -18.66
N LEU A 219 -24.83 11.01 -19.65
CA LEU A 219 -23.41 11.25 -19.96
C LEU A 219 -22.71 12.01 -18.84
N GLY A 220 -23.32 13.07 -18.30
CA GLY A 220 -22.77 13.82 -17.16
C GLY A 220 -22.64 12.97 -15.89
N ALA A 221 -23.53 12.01 -15.68
CA ALA A 221 -23.43 11.03 -14.59
C ALA A 221 -22.35 9.96 -14.84
N ALA A 222 -22.17 9.54 -16.10
CA ALA A 222 -21.20 8.52 -16.48
C ALA A 222 -19.76 9.07 -16.61
N ALA A 223 -19.58 10.34 -16.99
CA ALA A 223 -18.27 10.89 -17.31
C ALA A 223 -17.22 10.76 -16.18
N PRO A 224 -17.52 11.09 -14.91
CA PRO A 224 -16.57 10.86 -13.81
C PRO A 224 -16.25 9.38 -13.59
N SER A 225 -17.21 8.50 -13.86
CA SER A 225 -17.06 7.05 -13.70
C SER A 225 -16.21 6.41 -14.81
N ILE A 226 -16.12 7.03 -15.99
CA ILE A 226 -15.32 6.49 -17.11
C ILE A 226 -13.83 6.53 -16.79
N ASP A 227 -13.33 7.69 -16.34
CA ASP A 227 -11.90 7.84 -16.03
C ASP A 227 -11.51 6.97 -14.82
N LEU A 228 -12.30 7.03 -13.75
CA LEU A 228 -12.10 6.22 -12.55
C LEU A 228 -12.06 4.71 -12.87
N LEU A 229 -12.94 4.25 -13.76
CA LEU A 229 -13.00 2.83 -14.12
C LEU A 229 -11.88 2.42 -15.09
N CYS A 230 -11.42 3.34 -15.95
CA CYS A 230 -10.22 3.09 -16.75
C CYS A 230 -9.00 2.91 -15.85
N ASP A 231 -8.83 3.78 -14.85
CA ASP A 231 -7.75 3.67 -13.87
C ASP A 231 -7.86 2.34 -13.10
N LEU A 232 -9.06 1.96 -12.64
CA LEU A 232 -9.30 0.67 -11.98
C LEU A 232 -8.98 -0.54 -12.87
N LEU A 233 -9.29 -0.48 -14.17
CA LEU A 233 -8.97 -1.55 -15.12
C LEU A 233 -7.47 -1.64 -15.41
N GLU A 234 -6.77 -0.50 -15.48
CA GLU A 234 -5.32 -0.42 -15.64
C GLU A 234 -4.63 -1.02 -14.41
N ASP A 235 -5.06 -0.64 -13.20
CA ASP A 235 -4.56 -1.19 -11.93
C ASP A 235 -4.81 -2.69 -11.83
N ALA A 236 -6.02 -3.16 -12.15
CA ALA A 236 -6.35 -4.57 -12.13
C ALA A 236 -5.50 -5.38 -13.14
N THR A 237 -5.21 -4.81 -14.31
CA THR A 237 -4.35 -5.45 -15.32
C THR A 237 -2.92 -5.59 -14.80
N GLU A 238 -2.40 -4.53 -14.20
CA GLU A 238 -1.05 -4.52 -13.63
C GLU A 238 -0.94 -5.49 -12.45
N GLN A 239 -1.94 -5.56 -11.57
CA GLN A 239 -2.01 -6.56 -10.49
C GLN A 239 -1.95 -8.00 -11.02
N VAL A 240 -2.66 -8.32 -12.10
CA VAL A 240 -2.64 -9.66 -12.69
C VAL A 240 -1.26 -10.00 -13.25
N ARG A 241 -0.59 -9.04 -13.89
CA ARG A 241 0.78 -9.21 -14.41
C ARG A 241 1.79 -9.40 -13.28
N GLN A 242 1.72 -8.59 -12.23
CA GLN A 242 2.59 -8.69 -11.07
C GLN A 242 2.44 -10.06 -10.39
N ARG A 243 1.21 -10.55 -10.22
CA ARG A 243 0.97 -11.90 -9.67
C ARG A 243 1.59 -13.01 -10.51
N GLU A 244 1.50 -12.92 -11.85
CA GLU A 244 2.13 -13.92 -12.72
C GLU A 244 3.67 -13.81 -12.70
N GLU A 245 4.23 -12.60 -12.66
CA GLU A 245 5.66 -12.39 -12.46
C GLU A 245 6.14 -12.96 -11.12
N GLU A 246 5.43 -12.69 -10.03
CA GLU A 246 5.74 -13.23 -8.70
C GLU A 246 5.66 -14.74 -8.68
N ARG A 247 4.66 -15.33 -9.33
CA ARG A 247 4.55 -16.77 -9.48
C ARG A 247 5.73 -17.35 -10.25
N LEU A 248 6.19 -16.69 -11.31
CA LEU A 248 7.38 -17.11 -12.07
C LEU A 248 8.66 -16.94 -11.25
N ARG A 249 8.80 -15.84 -10.49
CA ARG A 249 9.93 -15.62 -9.57
C ARG A 249 9.95 -16.64 -8.45
N PHE A 250 8.82 -16.93 -7.83
CA PHE A 250 8.71 -17.94 -6.78
C PHE A 250 9.08 -19.33 -7.32
N LYS A 251 8.67 -19.67 -8.55
CA LYS A 251 9.13 -20.90 -9.21
C LYS A 251 10.64 -20.92 -9.42
N ALA A 252 11.25 -19.81 -9.85
CA ALA A 252 12.69 -19.69 -10.04
C ALA A 252 13.46 -19.79 -8.71
N MET A 253 13.02 -19.05 -7.70
CA MET A 253 13.58 -19.06 -6.34
C MET A 253 13.45 -20.43 -5.69
N THR A 254 12.30 -21.10 -5.83
CA THR A 254 12.12 -22.47 -5.33
C THR A 254 13.12 -23.42 -5.99
N ARG A 255 13.39 -23.29 -7.30
CA ARG A 255 14.43 -24.09 -7.97
C ARG A 255 15.82 -23.80 -7.40
N GLU A 256 16.19 -22.53 -7.28
CA GLU A 256 17.50 -22.11 -6.78
C GLU A 256 17.77 -22.57 -5.33
N ILE A 257 16.75 -22.47 -4.46
CA ILE A 257 16.83 -22.95 -3.08
C ILE A 257 16.96 -24.46 -3.04
N LEU A 258 16.17 -25.17 -3.85
CA LEU A 258 16.26 -26.63 -3.94
C LEU A 258 17.61 -27.07 -4.51
N ASP A 259 18.26 -26.29 -5.36
CA ASP A 259 19.60 -26.57 -5.86
C ASP A 259 20.69 -26.34 -4.78
N GLY A 260 20.44 -25.46 -3.80
CA GLY A 260 21.33 -25.21 -2.66
C GLY A 260 21.15 -26.15 -1.45
N GLN A 261 20.07 -26.94 -1.39
CA GLN A 261 19.82 -27.92 -0.33
C GLN A 261 20.48 -29.27 -0.62
N SER A 262 20.49 -30.19 0.36
CA SER A 262 20.98 -31.55 0.11
C SER A 262 20.22 -32.18 -1.07
N LYS A 263 20.94 -32.84 -1.98
CA LYS A 263 20.36 -33.48 -3.17
C LYS A 263 19.15 -34.38 -2.83
N ALA A 264 19.20 -35.04 -1.67
CA ALA A 264 18.11 -35.88 -1.16
C ALA A 264 16.83 -35.09 -0.82
N LEU A 265 16.96 -33.92 -0.17
CA LEU A 265 15.81 -33.07 0.14
C LEU A 265 15.22 -32.46 -1.14
N SER A 266 16.10 -31.98 -2.03
CA SER A 266 15.73 -31.43 -3.34
C SER A 266 14.92 -32.42 -4.18
N ALA A 267 15.42 -33.66 -4.31
CA ALA A 267 14.74 -34.72 -5.03
C ALA A 267 13.39 -35.11 -4.41
N ARG A 268 13.29 -35.16 -3.07
CA ARG A 268 12.03 -35.47 -2.38
C ARG A 268 10.99 -34.37 -2.57
N VAL A 269 11.38 -33.10 -2.49
CA VAL A 269 10.46 -31.99 -2.74
C VAL A 269 9.97 -32.00 -4.20
N ALA A 270 10.87 -32.23 -5.17
CA ALA A 270 10.50 -32.37 -6.58
C ALA A 270 9.49 -33.52 -6.80
N ALA A 271 9.71 -34.67 -6.17
CA ALA A 271 8.80 -35.81 -6.24
C ALA A 271 7.43 -35.51 -5.63
N VAL A 272 7.37 -34.92 -4.44
CA VAL A 272 6.10 -34.58 -3.76
C VAL A 272 5.30 -33.56 -4.56
N LEU A 273 5.96 -32.52 -5.08
CA LEU A 273 5.31 -31.50 -5.90
C LEU A 273 4.72 -32.09 -7.18
N TRP A 274 5.44 -33.01 -7.83
CA TRP A 274 4.95 -33.66 -9.04
C TRP A 274 3.82 -34.67 -8.74
N LEU A 275 4.00 -35.59 -7.78
CA LEU A 275 3.02 -36.62 -7.42
C LEU A 275 1.67 -36.01 -6.98
N LYS A 276 1.71 -34.90 -6.22
CA LYS A 276 0.48 -34.19 -5.82
C LYS A 276 -0.24 -33.54 -7.00
N ARG A 277 0.49 -33.12 -8.03
CA ARG A 277 -0.08 -32.48 -9.23
C ARG A 277 -0.69 -33.49 -10.19
N GLY A 278 -0.06 -34.66 -10.34
CA GLY A 278 -0.50 -35.73 -11.25
C GLY A 278 -1.62 -36.63 -10.72
N GLY A 279 -1.79 -36.75 -9.40
CA GLY A 279 -2.66 -37.78 -8.79
C GLY A 279 -4.17 -37.52 -8.76
N ARG A 280 -4.68 -36.34 -9.18
CA ARG A 280 -6.13 -36.00 -9.10
C ARG A 280 -6.78 -35.58 -10.41
N ALA A 281 -6.10 -35.66 -11.55
CA ALA A 281 -6.67 -35.29 -12.84
C ALA A 281 -7.58 -36.42 -13.42
N SER A 282 -8.74 -36.62 -12.81
CA SER A 282 -9.84 -37.43 -13.39
C SER A 282 -10.57 -36.70 -14.53
N GLY A 283 -10.16 -35.47 -14.89
CA GLY A 283 -10.77 -34.67 -15.97
C GLY A 283 -9.83 -34.52 -17.16
N MET A 284 -10.39 -34.48 -18.38
CA MET A 284 -9.65 -34.27 -19.63
C MET A 284 -8.65 -33.11 -19.51
N ALA A 285 -7.36 -33.43 -19.34
CA ALA A 285 -6.29 -32.44 -19.33
C ALA A 285 -6.14 -31.82 -20.73
N ARG A 286 -5.94 -30.50 -20.81
CA ARG A 286 -5.68 -29.81 -22.08
C ARG A 286 -4.31 -30.24 -22.65
N PRO A 287 -4.14 -30.28 -23.99
CA PRO A 287 -2.90 -30.72 -24.63
C PRO A 287 -1.64 -29.93 -24.27
N GLU A 288 -1.78 -28.69 -23.79
CA GLU A 288 -0.64 -27.84 -23.38
C GLU A 288 -0.18 -28.16 -21.95
N GLN A 289 -1.10 -28.57 -21.07
CA GLN A 289 -0.79 -28.96 -19.69
C GLN A 289 0.00 -30.27 -19.66
N THR A 290 -0.30 -31.21 -20.57
CA THR A 290 0.34 -32.53 -20.61
C THR A 290 1.82 -32.47 -20.98
N ARG A 291 2.27 -31.49 -21.77
CA ARG A 291 3.71 -31.34 -22.08
C ARG A 291 4.51 -30.89 -20.86
N PHE A 292 3.97 -29.90 -20.13
CA PHE A 292 4.59 -29.37 -18.93
C PHE A 292 4.69 -30.44 -17.83
N ASP A 293 3.65 -31.26 -17.66
CA ASP A 293 3.63 -32.32 -16.66
C ASP A 293 4.66 -33.43 -16.93
N ILE A 294 5.01 -33.70 -18.21
CA ILE A 294 6.03 -34.68 -18.59
C ILE A 294 7.45 -34.17 -18.31
N GLU A 295 7.72 -32.90 -18.57
CA GLU A 295 9.02 -32.29 -18.26
C GLU A 295 9.27 -32.30 -16.75
N GLN A 296 8.25 -31.92 -15.95
CA GLN A 296 8.32 -32.00 -14.48
C GLN A 296 8.46 -33.44 -13.97
N ALA A 297 7.77 -34.40 -14.59
CA ALA A 297 7.91 -35.82 -14.27
C ALA A 297 9.35 -36.29 -14.49
N SER A 298 9.91 -36.03 -15.67
CA SER A 298 11.27 -36.45 -16.03
C SER A 298 12.31 -35.86 -15.08
N GLU A 299 12.16 -34.58 -14.73
CA GLU A 299 13.04 -33.86 -13.80
C GLU A 299 12.97 -34.45 -12.38
N ALA A 300 11.77 -34.78 -11.88
CA ALA A 300 11.59 -35.40 -10.57
C ALA A 300 12.19 -36.82 -10.52
N LEU A 301 12.00 -37.63 -11.56
CA LEU A 301 12.56 -38.98 -11.66
C LEU A 301 14.10 -38.93 -11.70
N GLU A 302 14.68 -38.03 -12.49
CA GLU A 302 16.14 -37.87 -12.63
C GLU A 302 16.81 -37.49 -11.31
N ARG A 303 16.27 -36.51 -10.58
CA ARG A 303 16.82 -36.12 -9.27
C ARG A 303 16.78 -37.27 -8.26
N ASN A 304 15.73 -38.08 -8.25
CA ASN A 304 15.62 -39.21 -7.32
C ASN A 304 16.54 -40.39 -7.70
N LEU A 305 16.84 -40.57 -8.99
CA LEU A 305 17.85 -41.53 -9.45
C LEU A 305 19.26 -41.15 -8.97
N GLU A 306 19.61 -39.86 -8.95
CA GLU A 306 20.89 -39.42 -8.38
C GLU A 306 21.01 -39.77 -6.89
N VAL A 307 19.94 -39.53 -6.12
CA VAL A 307 19.90 -39.84 -4.68
C VAL A 307 19.99 -41.35 -4.43
N ALA A 308 19.38 -42.16 -5.28
CA ALA A 308 19.51 -43.63 -5.23
C ALA A 308 20.96 -44.08 -5.39
N LYS A 309 21.71 -43.47 -6.32
CA LYS A 309 23.13 -43.75 -6.54
C LYS A 309 24.00 -43.34 -5.34
N ASP A 310 23.71 -42.20 -4.73
CA ASP A 310 24.41 -41.75 -3.53
C ASP A 310 24.12 -42.68 -2.33
N MET A 311 22.88 -43.14 -2.18
CA MET A 311 22.48 -44.10 -1.15
C MET A 311 23.16 -45.47 -1.35
N GLU A 312 23.23 -45.95 -2.58
CA GLU A 312 23.99 -47.17 -2.93
C GLU A 312 25.44 -47.07 -2.43
N ASN A 313 26.11 -45.97 -2.76
CA ASN A 313 27.50 -45.74 -2.35
C ASN A 313 27.65 -45.71 -0.81
N ARG A 314 26.69 -45.12 -0.10
CA ARG A 314 26.66 -45.11 1.37
C ARG A 314 26.50 -46.52 1.95
N LEU A 315 25.62 -47.35 1.40
CA LEU A 315 25.40 -48.73 1.85
C LEU A 315 26.66 -49.59 1.65
N VAL A 316 27.36 -49.45 0.52
CA VAL A 316 28.63 -50.14 0.26
C VAL A 316 29.72 -49.70 1.24
N LYS A 317 29.86 -48.39 1.49
CA LYS A 317 30.80 -47.86 2.48
C LYS A 317 30.45 -48.31 3.90
N GLY A 318 29.17 -48.37 4.24
CA GLY A 318 28.67 -48.87 5.51
C GLY A 318 29.07 -50.32 5.74
N ALA A 319 28.84 -51.18 4.74
CA ALA A 319 29.24 -52.60 4.80
C ALA A 319 30.76 -52.75 4.98
N GLY A 320 31.56 -52.00 4.21
CA GLY A 320 33.01 -51.98 4.36
C GLY A 320 33.50 -51.47 5.73
N THR A 321 32.76 -50.55 6.36
CA THR A 321 33.09 -50.04 7.70
C THR A 321 32.78 -51.07 8.78
N VAL A 322 31.64 -51.76 8.67
CA VAL A 322 31.26 -52.86 9.58
C VAL A 322 32.29 -53.98 9.53
N MET A 323 32.69 -54.40 8.32
CA MET A 323 33.73 -55.43 8.13
C MET A 323 35.08 -55.07 8.77
N LYS A 324 35.40 -53.77 8.90
CA LYS A 324 36.66 -53.30 9.48
C LYS A 324 36.61 -53.13 11.00
N ARG A 325 35.44 -52.81 11.56
CA ARG A 325 35.31 -52.39 12.97
C ARG A 325 34.76 -53.49 13.88
N GLU A 326 33.91 -54.36 13.35
CA GLU A 326 33.27 -55.41 14.14
C GLU A 326 34.14 -56.67 14.16
N ALA A 327 34.52 -57.11 15.36
CA ALA A 327 35.37 -58.28 15.55
C ALA A 327 34.57 -59.59 15.49
N CYS A 328 33.26 -59.53 15.79
CA CYS A 328 32.40 -60.70 15.73
C CYS A 328 31.98 -61.02 14.29
N HIS A 329 32.55 -62.09 13.73
CA HIS A 329 32.30 -62.50 12.35
C HIS A 329 30.81 -62.70 12.01
N GLN A 330 30.03 -63.25 12.94
CA GLN A 330 28.59 -63.47 12.72
C GLN A 330 27.80 -62.15 12.64
N VAL A 331 28.17 -61.15 13.44
CA VAL A 331 27.55 -59.81 13.41
C VAL A 331 27.93 -59.09 12.11
N VAL A 332 29.19 -59.23 11.65
CA VAL A 332 29.63 -58.73 10.35
C VAL A 332 28.82 -59.38 9.22
N GLN A 333 28.73 -60.71 9.17
CA GLN A 333 28.00 -61.41 8.11
C GLN A 333 26.53 -60.99 8.06
N ARG A 334 25.84 -60.93 9.21
CA ARG A 334 24.42 -60.56 9.26
C ARG A 334 24.20 -59.10 8.85
N THR A 335 25.01 -58.19 9.36
CA THR A 335 24.89 -56.76 9.06
C THR A 335 25.23 -56.47 7.60
N VAL A 336 26.29 -57.09 7.06
CA VAL A 336 26.68 -56.94 5.64
C VAL A 336 25.62 -57.55 4.72
N ALA A 337 25.03 -58.71 5.06
CA ALA A 337 23.94 -59.29 4.30
C ALA A 337 22.71 -58.38 4.28
N ARG A 338 22.36 -57.76 5.41
CA ARG A 338 21.26 -56.79 5.50
C ARG A 338 21.51 -55.53 4.68
N LEU A 339 22.70 -54.94 4.77
CA LEU A 339 23.09 -53.77 3.95
C LEU A 339 23.11 -54.11 2.45
N SER A 340 23.51 -55.33 2.09
CA SER A 340 23.47 -55.82 0.71
C SER A 340 22.03 -56.02 0.21
N ALA A 341 21.11 -56.50 1.07
CA ALA A 341 19.70 -56.63 0.74
C ALA A 341 19.03 -55.26 0.53
N LEU A 342 19.31 -54.27 1.39
CA LEU A 342 18.84 -52.90 1.23
C LEU A 342 19.37 -52.27 -0.06
N ARG A 343 20.65 -52.51 -0.39
CA ARG A 343 21.24 -52.08 -1.67
C ARG A 343 20.48 -52.69 -2.85
N GLY A 344 20.16 -53.99 -2.80
CA GLY A 344 19.36 -54.66 -3.82
C GLY A 344 17.98 -54.04 -4.02
N LYS A 345 17.29 -53.67 -2.93
CA LYS A 345 15.99 -52.98 -2.99
C LYS A 345 16.09 -51.60 -3.66
N VAL A 346 17.08 -50.79 -3.26
CA VAL A 346 17.30 -49.45 -3.85
C VAL A 346 17.62 -49.55 -5.34
N LEU A 347 18.47 -50.49 -5.75
CA LEU A 347 18.81 -50.70 -7.16
C LEU A 347 17.60 -51.15 -7.99
N SER A 348 16.82 -52.11 -7.50
CA SER A 348 15.63 -52.59 -8.20
C SER A 348 14.57 -51.48 -8.38
N ALA A 349 14.36 -50.64 -7.37
CA ALA A 349 13.45 -49.50 -7.48
C ALA A 349 14.00 -48.40 -8.41
N ALA A 350 15.32 -48.17 -8.41
CA ALA A 350 15.96 -47.22 -9.32
C ALA A 350 15.86 -47.69 -10.78
N GLU A 351 16.00 -48.98 -11.06
CA GLU A 351 15.79 -49.55 -12.40
C GLU A 351 14.35 -49.31 -12.89
N ALA A 352 13.35 -49.51 -12.02
CA ALA A 352 11.95 -49.23 -12.35
C ALA A 352 11.71 -47.75 -12.69
N VAL A 353 12.30 -46.83 -11.92
CA VAL A 353 12.23 -45.37 -12.19
C VAL A 353 12.94 -45.00 -13.49
N SER A 354 14.10 -45.62 -13.77
CA SER A 354 14.84 -45.39 -15.02
C SER A 354 14.05 -45.88 -16.24
N ALA A 355 13.39 -47.03 -16.14
CA ALA A 355 12.51 -47.55 -17.19
C ALA A 355 11.32 -46.61 -17.43
N ALA A 356 10.63 -46.19 -16.37
CA ALA A 356 9.50 -45.27 -16.48
C ALA A 356 9.89 -43.91 -17.07
N ARG A 357 11.10 -43.41 -16.77
CA ARG A 357 11.63 -42.18 -17.38
C ARG A 357 11.90 -42.36 -18.87
N ALA A 358 12.48 -43.50 -19.27
CA ALA A 358 12.71 -43.80 -20.69
C ALA A 358 11.40 -43.90 -21.47
N ASP A 359 10.36 -44.51 -20.88
CA ASP A 359 9.03 -44.61 -21.47
C ASP A 359 8.35 -43.24 -21.61
N LEU A 360 8.48 -42.36 -20.60
CA LEU A 360 7.99 -40.98 -20.68
C LEU A 360 8.68 -40.16 -21.77
N ALA A 361 10.00 -40.33 -21.95
CA ALA A 361 10.75 -39.66 -23.00
C ALA A 361 10.35 -40.13 -24.42
N GLY A 362 9.92 -41.39 -24.55
CA GLY A 362 9.46 -41.97 -25.82
C GLY A 362 7.97 -41.80 -26.12
N ALA A 363 7.18 -41.25 -25.19
CA ALA A 363 5.73 -41.23 -25.26
C ALA A 363 5.18 -40.39 -26.42
N ARG A 364 4.43 -41.02 -27.34
CA ARG A 364 3.53 -40.31 -28.27
C ARG A 364 2.28 -39.82 -27.53
N ARG A 365 1.55 -38.83 -28.08
CA ARG A 365 0.37 -38.20 -27.43
C ARG A 365 -0.69 -39.19 -26.94
N SER A 366 -0.81 -40.38 -27.55
CA SER A 366 -1.67 -41.47 -27.09
C SER A 366 -0.96 -42.32 -26.03
N GLY A 367 -1.45 -42.31 -24.79
CA GLY A 367 -0.94 -43.15 -23.69
C GLY A 367 -0.20 -42.41 -22.57
N GLN A 368 -0.07 -41.08 -22.66
CA GLN A 368 0.64 -40.26 -21.67
C GLN A 368 0.13 -40.45 -20.23
N ALA A 369 -1.19 -40.55 -20.04
CA ALA A 369 -1.77 -40.73 -18.71
C ALA A 369 -1.33 -42.04 -18.02
N ALA A 370 -1.31 -43.15 -18.75
CA ALA A 370 -0.89 -44.44 -18.23
C ALA A 370 0.62 -44.44 -17.91
N LEU A 371 1.42 -43.78 -18.74
CA LEU A 371 2.86 -43.63 -18.52
C LEU A 371 3.17 -42.72 -17.32
N THR A 372 2.43 -41.62 -17.14
CA THR A 372 2.57 -40.76 -15.94
C THR A 372 2.18 -41.49 -14.66
N GLU A 373 1.14 -42.34 -14.70
CA GLU A 373 0.74 -43.15 -13.55
C GLU A 373 1.80 -44.22 -13.22
N ALA A 374 2.36 -44.89 -14.24
CA ALA A 374 3.44 -45.86 -14.06
C ALA A 374 4.69 -45.20 -13.46
N ALA A 375 5.06 -44.01 -13.95
CA ALA A 375 6.16 -43.23 -13.41
C ALA A 375 5.93 -42.76 -11.97
N ALA A 376 4.69 -42.39 -11.61
CA ALA A 376 4.33 -42.02 -10.25
C ALA A 376 4.53 -43.21 -9.29
N LYS A 377 4.01 -44.39 -9.66
CA LYS A 377 4.19 -45.63 -8.88
C LYS A 377 5.65 -46.02 -8.71
N ALA A 378 6.45 -45.93 -9.78
CA ALA A 378 7.88 -46.23 -9.72
C ALA A 378 8.60 -45.27 -8.77
N LEU A 379 8.27 -43.98 -8.81
CA LEU A 379 8.87 -42.97 -7.94
C LEU A 379 8.50 -43.17 -6.45
N GLU A 380 7.25 -43.51 -6.16
CA GLU A 380 6.80 -43.85 -4.79
C GLU A 380 7.57 -45.06 -4.23
N GLN A 381 7.77 -46.10 -5.04
CA GLN A 381 8.57 -47.27 -4.66
C GLN A 381 10.03 -46.93 -4.37
N LEU A 382 10.63 -46.03 -5.16
CA LEU A 382 12.00 -45.58 -4.95
C LEU A 382 12.14 -44.76 -3.65
N ILE A 383 11.20 -43.86 -3.36
CA ILE A 383 11.21 -43.08 -2.11
C ILE A 383 11.09 -44.02 -0.90
N ALA A 384 10.20 -45.00 -0.95
CA ALA A 384 10.06 -45.99 0.12
C ALA A 384 11.34 -46.80 0.35
N ALA A 385 12.03 -47.23 -0.72
CA ALA A 385 13.30 -47.94 -0.62
C ALA A 385 14.44 -47.06 -0.05
N LEU A 386 14.47 -45.78 -0.42
CA LEU A 386 15.42 -44.79 0.10
C LEU A 386 15.23 -44.54 1.60
N ASP A 387 13.97 -44.43 2.04
CA ASP A 387 13.62 -44.20 3.45
C ASP A 387 13.96 -45.41 4.32
N GLU A 388 13.69 -46.63 3.84
CA GLU A 388 14.09 -47.87 4.52
C GLU A 388 15.62 -47.94 4.67
N ALA A 389 16.38 -47.61 3.62
CA ALA A 389 17.84 -47.61 3.64
C ALA A 389 18.42 -46.52 4.57
N ALA A 390 17.85 -45.31 4.56
CA ALA A 390 18.29 -44.20 5.41
C ALA A 390 18.12 -44.52 6.90
N GLY A 391 16.95 -45.06 7.29
CA GLY A 391 16.67 -45.45 8.67
C GLY A 391 17.68 -46.47 9.22
N HIS A 392 18.20 -47.35 8.38
CA HIS A 392 19.21 -48.33 8.76
C HIS A 392 20.63 -47.78 8.88
N ILE A 393 20.98 -46.74 8.12
CA ILE A 393 22.30 -46.11 8.21
C ILE A 393 22.38 -45.19 9.43
N ASP A 394 21.34 -44.39 9.68
CA ASP A 394 21.36 -43.38 10.74
C ASP A 394 21.27 -44.02 12.14
N ALA A 395 20.62 -45.18 12.27
CA ALA A 395 20.60 -45.98 13.50
C ALA A 395 22.00 -46.49 13.93
N GLY A 396 22.97 -46.57 13.00
CA GLY A 396 24.34 -47.04 13.29
C GLY A 396 25.36 -45.93 13.55
N GLY A 397 25.00 -44.64 13.39
CA GLY A 397 25.96 -43.53 13.31
C GLY A 397 26.14 -42.66 14.57
N GLY A 398 25.42 -42.93 15.67
CA GLY A 398 25.43 -42.07 16.87
C GLY A 398 26.64 -42.24 17.78
N ARG A 399 27.38 -41.15 18.04
CA ARG A 399 28.48 -41.03 19.01
C ARG A 399 28.10 -41.58 20.39
N GLY A 400 28.79 -42.63 20.83
CA GLY A 400 28.80 -43.09 22.22
C GLY A 400 29.31 -44.53 22.33
N ALA A 401 30.54 -44.72 22.83
CA ALA A 401 31.22 -46.01 22.92
C ALA A 401 30.56 -47.04 23.89
N ASN A 402 29.43 -46.70 24.53
CA ASN A 402 28.77 -47.57 25.52
C ASN A 402 27.39 -48.09 25.08
N ARG A 403 27.01 -47.97 23.79
CA ARG A 403 25.69 -48.40 23.30
C ARG A 403 25.71 -49.52 22.26
N THR A 404 26.90 -49.96 21.83
CA THR A 404 27.07 -51.06 20.86
C THR A 404 26.48 -52.38 21.37
N ASP A 405 26.59 -52.68 22.67
CA ASP A 405 26.06 -53.93 23.22
C ASP A 405 24.53 -53.97 23.28
N GLN A 406 23.88 -52.80 23.44
CA GLN A 406 22.41 -52.69 23.47
C GLN A 406 21.80 -52.77 22.06
N VAL A 407 22.46 -52.19 21.06
CA VAL A 407 22.02 -52.25 19.66
C VAL A 407 22.22 -53.65 19.08
N ILE A 408 23.29 -54.35 19.49
CA ILE A 408 23.50 -55.76 19.14
C ILE A 408 22.45 -56.67 19.81
N ALA A 409 21.97 -56.32 21.00
CA ALA A 409 20.86 -57.03 21.66
C ALA A 409 19.52 -56.83 20.92
N ASP A 410 19.15 -55.58 20.59
CA ASP A 410 17.93 -55.27 19.81
C ASP A 410 17.95 -55.87 18.39
N TRP A 411 19.14 -56.05 17.80
CA TRP A 411 19.30 -56.67 16.48
C TRP A 411 19.27 -58.20 16.49
N ASN A 412 19.43 -58.85 17.65
CA ASN A 412 19.39 -60.31 17.77
C ASN A 412 17.98 -60.86 18.05
N GLU A 413 17.06 -60.04 18.56
CA GLU A 413 15.69 -60.48 18.92
C GLU A 413 14.68 -60.49 17.77
N THR A 414 15.01 -59.92 16.60
CA THR A 414 14.11 -59.94 15.44
C THR A 414 14.50 -61.03 14.43
N GLN A 415 14.15 -62.28 14.75
CA GLN A 415 14.08 -63.34 13.73
C GLN A 415 12.79 -63.21 12.89
N PRO A 416 12.82 -63.57 11.60
CA PRO A 416 11.64 -63.54 10.75
C PRO A 416 10.73 -64.73 11.07
N ALA A 417 9.54 -64.45 11.62
CA ALA A 417 8.47 -65.43 11.65
C ALA A 417 7.95 -65.70 10.22
N SER A 418 7.68 -66.98 9.96
CA SER A 418 7.12 -67.62 8.76
C SER A 418 6.10 -66.79 7.95
N PRO A 419 6.03 -66.95 6.60
CA PRO A 419 5.13 -66.19 5.75
C PRO A 419 3.68 -66.67 5.94
N GLY A 420 2.88 -65.88 6.64
CA GLY A 420 1.45 -66.11 6.79
C GLY A 420 0.69 -64.82 7.08
N SER A 421 -0.09 -64.37 6.09
CA SER A 421 -1.10 -63.29 6.13
C SER A 421 -0.64 -61.83 5.99
N PRO A 422 -0.76 -61.22 4.79
CA PRO A 422 -0.36 -59.84 4.50
C PRO A 422 -1.51 -58.82 4.67
N SER A 423 -2.20 -58.76 5.82
CA SER A 423 -3.39 -57.90 5.96
C SER A 423 -3.43 -56.92 7.15
N LEU A 424 -2.48 -56.96 8.09
CA LEU A 424 -2.58 -56.14 9.31
C LEU A 424 -1.47 -55.10 9.50
N ALA A 425 -0.31 -55.23 8.82
CA ALA A 425 0.78 -54.26 8.92
C ALA A 425 0.53 -52.96 8.12
N ILE A 426 -0.31 -53.00 7.08
CA ILE A 426 -0.65 -51.82 6.26
C ILE A 426 -1.72 -50.95 6.95
N ALA A 427 -2.50 -51.51 7.89
CA ALA A 427 -3.50 -50.76 8.65
C ALA A 427 -2.90 -50.03 9.87
N ALA A 428 -1.82 -50.55 10.46
CA ALA A 428 -1.22 -49.97 11.66
C ALA A 428 -0.29 -48.76 11.40
N MET A 429 0.20 -48.57 10.17
CA MET A 429 0.96 -47.36 9.80
C MET A 429 0.08 -46.16 9.39
N ARG A 430 -1.24 -46.34 9.26
CA ARG A 430 -2.16 -45.27 8.86
C ARG A 430 -2.67 -44.39 10.01
N ASN A 431 -2.41 -44.74 11.27
CA ASN A 431 -3.01 -44.10 12.44
C ASN A 431 -2.03 -43.58 13.51
N VAL A 432 -0.75 -43.41 13.18
CA VAL A 432 0.11 -42.51 13.97
C VAL A 432 -0.19 -41.09 13.49
N SER A 433 -0.58 -40.20 14.40
CA SER A 433 -1.04 -38.84 14.10
C SER A 433 0.02 -38.07 13.30
N HIS A 434 -0.16 -38.05 11.98
CA HIS A 434 0.58 -37.22 11.03
C HIS A 434 0.50 -35.72 11.37
N ILE A 435 -0.42 -35.32 12.26
CA ILE A 435 -0.72 -33.92 12.60
C ILE A 435 0.47 -33.24 13.28
N ASP A 436 1.15 -33.84 14.26
CA ASP A 436 2.23 -33.16 14.99
C ASP A 436 3.51 -33.01 14.14
N MET A 437 3.83 -34.02 13.33
CA MET A 437 4.97 -33.97 12.40
C MET A 437 4.72 -33.02 11.22
N PHE A 438 3.45 -32.89 10.80
CA PHE A 438 3.04 -31.99 9.72
C PHE A 438 2.88 -30.54 10.20
N GLU A 439 2.53 -30.32 11.47
CA GLU A 439 2.51 -29.02 12.12
C GLU A 439 3.94 -28.50 12.34
N ASP A 440 4.88 -29.35 12.76
CA ASP A 440 6.31 -29.00 12.82
C ASP A 440 6.92 -28.80 11.43
N PHE A 441 6.46 -29.54 10.42
CA PHE A 441 6.85 -29.35 9.01
C PHE A 441 6.27 -28.07 8.41
N THR A 442 5.03 -27.68 8.72
CA THR A 442 4.43 -26.41 8.26
C THR A 442 4.99 -25.21 9.01
N LYS A 443 5.24 -25.32 10.33
CA LYS A 443 6.03 -24.32 11.08
C LYS A 443 7.44 -24.21 10.52
N GLY A 444 8.06 -25.33 10.15
CA GLY A 444 9.34 -25.39 9.45
C GLY A 444 9.30 -24.73 8.08
N ILE A 445 8.27 -24.97 7.25
CA ILE A 445 8.11 -24.33 5.95
C ILE A 445 7.84 -22.83 6.11
N VAL A 446 6.96 -22.39 7.01
CA VAL A 446 6.69 -20.96 7.23
C VAL A 446 7.92 -20.23 7.76
N ALA A 447 8.63 -20.81 8.73
CA ALA A 447 9.90 -20.27 9.23
C ALA A 447 10.99 -20.27 8.16
N MET A 448 11.07 -21.33 7.34
CA MET A 448 12.00 -21.41 6.21
C MET A 448 11.64 -20.37 5.14
N THR A 449 10.36 -20.18 4.82
CA THR A 449 9.90 -19.22 3.80
C THR A 449 10.14 -17.80 4.26
N SER A 450 9.87 -17.49 5.54
CA SER A 450 10.21 -16.21 6.16
C SER A 450 11.72 -15.96 6.16
N LYS A 451 12.52 -16.97 6.53
CA LYS A 451 13.99 -16.89 6.49
C LYS A 451 14.53 -16.70 5.07
N LEU A 452 13.94 -17.38 4.08
CA LEU A 452 14.35 -17.33 2.67
C LEU A 452 13.96 -16.00 2.01
N VAL A 453 12.82 -15.42 2.36
CA VAL A 453 12.45 -14.05 1.95
C VAL A 453 13.45 -13.06 2.54
N CYS A 454 13.83 -13.20 3.82
CA CYS A 454 14.90 -12.41 4.40
C CYS A 454 16.26 -12.62 3.70
N GLU A 455 16.65 -13.86 3.39
CA GLU A 455 17.91 -14.15 2.70
C GLU A 455 17.95 -13.61 1.26
N ALA A 456 16.85 -13.66 0.50
CA ALA A 456 16.76 -13.10 -0.84
C ALA A 456 16.78 -11.56 -0.84
N VAL A 457 16.11 -10.93 0.12
CA VAL A 457 16.19 -9.48 0.34
C VAL A 457 17.61 -9.07 0.73
N MET A 458 18.28 -9.86 1.59
CA MET A 458 19.68 -9.64 1.97
C MET A 458 20.64 -9.84 0.79
N ALA A 459 20.39 -10.79 -0.11
CA ALA A 459 21.20 -11.02 -1.31
C ALA A 459 21.09 -9.85 -2.30
N SER A 460 19.88 -9.36 -2.56
CA SER A 460 19.66 -8.17 -3.40
C SER A 460 20.29 -6.91 -2.78
N ALA A 461 20.22 -6.77 -1.46
CA ALA A 461 20.88 -5.67 -0.75
C ALA A 461 22.40 -5.76 -0.84
N SER A 462 22.96 -6.97 -0.74
CA SER A 462 24.40 -7.21 -0.91
C SER A 462 24.90 -6.89 -2.32
N GLU A 463 24.11 -7.21 -3.36
CA GLU A 463 24.48 -6.90 -4.75
C GLU A 463 24.42 -5.39 -5.04
N LEU A 464 23.43 -4.68 -4.47
CA LEU A 464 23.36 -3.22 -4.53
C LEU A 464 24.57 -2.59 -3.84
N GLN A 465 24.87 -3.04 -2.62
CA GLN A 465 26.00 -2.52 -1.85
C GLN A 465 27.35 -2.75 -2.56
N SER A 466 27.53 -3.91 -3.22
CA SER A 466 28.71 -4.17 -4.04
C SER A 466 28.79 -3.25 -5.26
N THR A 467 27.65 -3.01 -5.93
CA THR A 467 27.58 -2.12 -7.10
C THR A 467 27.91 -0.68 -6.69
N GLN A 468 27.39 -0.22 -5.55
CA GLN A 468 27.66 1.12 -5.01
C GLN A 468 29.14 1.30 -4.63
N ALA A 469 29.75 0.30 -3.98
CA ALA A 469 31.18 0.33 -3.63
C ALA A 469 32.10 0.41 -4.87
N GLU A 470 31.76 -0.33 -5.92
CA GLU A 470 32.46 -0.29 -7.21
C GLU A 470 32.28 1.06 -7.90
N LEU A 471 31.06 1.60 -7.91
CA LEU A 471 30.72 2.90 -8.49
C LEU A 471 31.49 4.04 -7.81
N GLN A 472 31.64 3.99 -6.47
CA GLN A 472 32.49 4.91 -5.71
C GLN A 472 33.98 4.79 -6.07
N SER A 473 34.46 3.57 -6.32
CA SER A 473 35.84 3.32 -6.72
C SER A 473 36.13 3.84 -8.14
N VAL A 474 35.19 3.66 -9.07
CA VAL A 474 35.24 4.19 -10.44
C VAL A 474 35.20 5.73 -10.45
N LYS A 475 34.33 6.34 -9.64
CA LYS A 475 34.27 7.81 -9.48
C LYS A 475 35.60 8.38 -8.99
N ARG A 476 36.22 7.77 -7.97
CA ARG A 476 37.55 8.16 -7.48
C ARG A 476 38.65 8.01 -8.53
N ALA A 477 38.62 6.93 -9.29
CA ALA A 477 39.60 6.72 -10.37
C ALA A 477 39.47 7.79 -11.47
N LEU A 478 38.24 8.14 -11.86
CA LEU A 478 37.95 9.24 -12.79
C LEU A 478 38.44 10.60 -12.27
N GLN A 479 38.17 10.92 -11.00
CA GLN A 479 38.62 12.17 -10.36
C GLN A 479 40.15 12.29 -10.33
N ASN A 480 40.85 11.19 -10.06
CA ASN A 480 42.30 11.17 -9.93
C ASN A 480 43.03 10.98 -11.28
N GLY A 481 42.30 10.84 -12.40
CA GLY A 481 42.88 10.46 -13.69
C GLY A 481 43.56 9.08 -13.69
N ALA A 482 43.20 8.22 -12.73
CA ALA A 482 43.77 6.90 -12.57
C ALA A 482 42.98 5.83 -13.35
N ALA A 483 43.64 4.75 -13.73
CA ALA A 483 42.96 3.61 -14.34
C ALA A 483 42.26 2.75 -13.28
N TYR A 484 41.05 2.27 -13.58
CA TYR A 484 40.33 1.27 -12.78
C TYR A 484 40.09 0.04 -13.65
N LEU A 485 40.58 -1.13 -13.23
CA LEU A 485 40.57 -2.36 -14.02
C LEU A 485 41.20 -2.19 -15.43
N GLY A 486 42.21 -1.31 -15.55
CA GLY A 486 42.86 -0.99 -16.82
C GLY A 486 42.08 -0.05 -17.75
N LEU A 487 40.89 0.40 -17.34
CA LEU A 487 40.09 1.40 -18.06
C LEU A 487 40.47 2.81 -17.59
N GLN A 488 40.64 3.73 -18.52
CA GLN A 488 40.94 5.16 -18.27
C GLN A 488 40.23 6.05 -19.31
N GLY A 489 40.09 7.34 -19.02
CA GLY A 489 39.45 8.32 -19.92
C GLY A 489 38.00 7.95 -20.28
N GLU A 490 37.64 8.04 -21.57
CA GLU A 490 36.27 7.78 -22.05
C GLU A 490 35.76 6.37 -21.73
N ALA A 491 36.64 5.37 -21.73
CA ALA A 491 36.25 3.99 -21.44
C ALA A 491 35.79 3.83 -19.98
N LEU A 492 36.49 4.49 -19.05
CA LEU A 492 36.12 4.53 -17.64
C LEU A 492 34.82 5.33 -17.41
N GLN A 493 34.61 6.38 -18.20
CA GLN A 493 33.39 7.19 -18.18
C GLN A 493 32.16 6.42 -18.69
N LYS A 494 32.31 5.61 -19.75
CA LYS A 494 31.26 4.69 -20.21
C LYS A 494 30.96 3.61 -19.17
N TYR A 495 31.98 3.09 -18.50
CA TYR A 495 31.81 2.10 -17.45
C TYR A 495 31.07 2.67 -16.23
N LEU A 496 31.35 3.93 -15.85
CA LEU A 496 30.59 4.64 -14.82
C LEU A 496 29.09 4.75 -15.17
N LEU A 497 28.75 5.04 -16.43
CA LEU A 497 27.35 5.10 -16.88
C LEU A 497 26.66 3.74 -16.76
N GLN A 498 27.34 2.65 -17.13
CA GLN A 498 26.82 1.29 -16.99
C GLN A 498 26.59 0.89 -15.52
N LEU A 499 27.47 1.30 -14.61
CA LEU A 499 27.29 1.08 -13.18
C LEU A 499 26.12 1.88 -12.60
N ASN A 500 25.93 3.14 -13.03
CA ASN A 500 24.75 3.92 -12.66
C ASN A 500 23.45 3.29 -13.18
N GLU A 501 23.43 2.76 -14.42
CA GLU A 501 22.27 2.01 -14.93
C GLU A 501 22.00 0.75 -14.11
N LYS A 502 23.04 0.01 -13.73
CA LYS A 502 22.93 -1.17 -12.87
C LYS A 502 22.40 -0.82 -11.47
N GLU A 503 22.91 0.25 -10.85
CA GLU A 503 22.44 0.75 -9.57
C GLU A 503 20.95 1.14 -9.64
N ASN A 504 20.55 1.90 -10.67
CA ASN A 504 19.16 2.29 -10.87
C ASN A 504 18.23 1.08 -11.04
N LEU A 505 18.68 0.04 -11.76
CA LEU A 505 17.93 -1.21 -11.89
C LEU A 505 17.78 -1.95 -10.55
N LEU A 506 18.83 -1.98 -9.71
CA LEU A 506 18.80 -2.62 -8.40
C LEU A 506 17.93 -1.83 -7.40
N LEU A 507 18.04 -0.51 -7.37
CA LEU A 507 17.16 0.38 -6.58
C LEU A 507 15.70 0.23 -7.01
N SER A 508 15.42 0.20 -8.32
CA SER A 508 14.07 -0.02 -8.84
C SER A 508 13.51 -1.41 -8.52
N LYS A 509 14.37 -2.42 -8.34
CA LYS A 509 13.98 -3.76 -7.86
C LYS A 509 13.68 -3.73 -6.36
N GLN A 510 14.49 -3.04 -5.56
CA GLN A 510 14.31 -2.91 -4.12
C GLN A 510 13.03 -2.12 -3.78
N LEU A 511 12.79 -1.00 -4.47
CA LEU A 511 11.56 -0.20 -4.31
C LEU A 511 10.31 -0.99 -4.70
N ARG A 512 10.38 -1.81 -5.76
CA ARG A 512 9.27 -2.72 -6.13
C ARG A 512 9.05 -3.85 -5.12
N GLY A 513 10.11 -4.36 -4.50
CA GLY A 513 10.00 -5.34 -3.41
C GLY A 513 9.32 -4.79 -2.16
N LEU A 514 9.55 -3.50 -1.85
CA LEU A 514 8.91 -2.81 -0.72
C LEU A 514 7.44 -2.46 -1.00
N ALA A 515 7.09 -2.08 -2.24
CA ALA A 515 5.72 -1.74 -2.61
C ALA A 515 4.73 -2.91 -2.53
N VAL A 516 5.20 -4.16 -2.71
CA VAL A 516 4.39 -5.39 -2.55
C VAL A 516 4.02 -5.65 -1.08
N GLN A 517 4.73 -5.05 -0.13
CA GLN A 517 4.52 -5.25 1.30
C GLN A 517 3.53 -4.23 1.91
N GLU A 518 3.25 -3.11 1.24
CA GLU A 518 2.41 -2.02 1.74
C GLU A 518 0.93 -2.07 1.28
N SER A 519 0.51 -3.04 0.46
CA SER A 519 -0.90 -3.18 0.03
C SER A 519 -1.82 -3.85 1.07
N PHE A 520 -1.57 -3.62 2.36
CA PHE A 520 -2.52 -3.91 3.44
C PHE A 520 -3.24 -2.61 3.83
N GLU A 521 -4.42 -2.39 3.25
CA GLU A 521 -5.27 -1.25 3.62
C GLU A 521 -5.84 -1.39 5.06
N PRO A 522 -6.04 -0.26 5.77
CA PRO A 522 -6.62 -0.25 7.10
C PRO A 522 -8.15 -0.42 7.04
N LEU A 523 -8.66 -1.42 7.77
CA LEU A 523 -10.08 -1.68 7.98
C LEU A 523 -10.78 -0.51 8.71
N LEU A 524 -11.41 0.42 7.99
CA LEU A 524 -12.63 1.13 8.43
C LEU A 524 -13.48 1.59 7.23
N PRO A 525 -14.79 1.27 7.18
CA PRO A 525 -15.71 1.79 6.16
C PRO A 525 -16.20 3.20 6.53
N ALA A 526 -16.18 4.12 5.56
CA ALA A 526 -16.83 5.42 5.66
C ALA A 526 -18.36 5.24 5.68
N GLY A 527 -18.92 5.15 6.89
CA GLY A 527 -20.36 5.22 7.12
C GLY A 527 -20.85 6.66 7.04
N ALA A 528 -21.67 6.97 6.03
CA ALA A 528 -22.41 8.22 5.93
C ALA A 528 -23.39 8.35 7.10
N SER A 529 -22.99 9.08 8.14
CA SER A 529 -23.88 9.58 9.19
C SER A 529 -24.12 11.07 8.95
N SER A 530 -25.33 11.40 8.55
CA SER A 530 -25.84 12.76 8.46
C SER A 530 -26.08 13.33 9.87
N GLY A 531 -25.03 13.88 10.48
CA GLY A 531 -25.10 14.71 11.69
C GLY A 531 -24.59 16.12 11.40
N PRO A 532 -25.04 17.16 12.13
CA PRO A 532 -24.75 18.55 11.81
C PRO A 532 -23.27 18.85 12.05
N THR A 533 -22.52 19.01 10.96
CA THR A 533 -21.11 19.40 10.96
C THR A 533 -20.96 20.78 11.59
N ARG A 534 -20.58 20.81 12.86
CA ARG A 534 -20.13 22.01 13.55
C ARG A 534 -18.71 22.28 13.07
N GLY A 535 -18.59 23.15 12.05
CA GLY A 535 -17.31 23.56 11.50
C GLY A 535 -16.46 24.25 12.56
N TYR A 536 -15.44 23.56 13.05
CA TYR A 536 -14.36 24.19 13.80
C TYR A 536 -13.50 24.93 12.79
N ALA A 537 -13.61 26.26 12.79
CA ALA A 537 -12.74 27.13 12.04
C ALA A 537 -11.31 26.95 12.57
N THR A 538 -10.45 26.32 11.78
CA THR A 538 -9.01 26.30 11.98
C THR A 538 -8.47 27.72 11.85
N SER A 539 -8.36 28.42 12.98
CA SER A 539 -7.68 29.70 13.11
C SER A 539 -6.17 29.49 12.90
N GLY A 540 -5.73 29.65 11.65
CA GLY A 540 -4.34 29.42 11.27
C GLY A 540 -4.10 29.36 9.78
N GLN A 541 -5.13 29.51 8.92
CA GLN A 541 -4.87 29.98 7.57
C GLN A 541 -4.20 31.35 7.71
N VAL A 542 -2.86 31.37 7.53
CA VAL A 542 -2.18 32.52 6.94
C VAL A 542 -3.08 32.88 5.79
N THR A 543 -3.82 33.98 5.95
CA THR A 543 -4.68 34.46 4.89
C THR A 543 -3.70 34.69 3.75
N ASN A 544 -3.73 33.79 2.77
CA ASN A 544 -3.32 34.07 1.41
C ASN A 544 -4.25 35.21 1.00
N GLY A 545 -4.03 36.40 1.54
CA GLY A 545 -4.66 37.63 1.12
C GLY A 545 -4.29 37.67 -0.34
N ALA A 546 -5.25 37.30 -1.18
CA ALA A 546 -5.02 36.97 -2.57
C ALA A 546 -4.16 38.08 -3.14
N HIS A 547 -2.86 37.83 -3.30
CA HIS A 547 -1.94 38.88 -3.70
C HIS A 547 -2.38 39.22 -5.11
N GLN A 548 -3.07 40.35 -5.25
CA GLN A 548 -3.49 40.77 -6.57
C GLN A 548 -2.22 41.07 -7.36
N PRO A 549 -2.05 40.46 -8.55
CA PRO A 549 -0.91 40.76 -9.38
C PRO A 549 -0.98 42.24 -9.76
N ARG A 550 0.15 42.94 -9.72
CA ARG A 550 0.22 44.32 -10.21
C ARG A 550 -0.10 44.33 -11.70
N PRO A 551 -0.96 45.24 -12.17
CA PRO A 551 -1.31 45.29 -13.58
C PRO A 551 -0.05 45.52 -14.41
N ALA A 552 0.10 44.74 -15.48
CA ALA A 552 1.24 44.89 -16.38
C ALA A 552 1.21 46.27 -17.07
N PRO A 553 2.37 46.87 -17.36
CA PRO A 553 2.46 48.07 -18.19
C PRO A 553 1.72 47.88 -19.52
N VAL A 554 1.00 48.93 -19.97
CA VAL A 554 0.29 48.90 -21.26
C VAL A 554 1.31 48.91 -22.40
N GLY A 555 1.16 47.98 -23.35
CA GLY A 555 2.02 47.85 -24.53
C GLY A 555 2.79 46.53 -24.55
N ASP A 556 3.69 46.40 -25.53
CA ASP A 556 4.58 45.24 -25.64
C ASP A 556 5.53 45.16 -24.44
N ALA A 557 5.91 43.94 -24.05
CA ALA A 557 6.86 43.73 -22.96
C ALA A 557 8.22 44.37 -23.29
N LYS A 558 8.73 45.23 -22.39
CA LYS A 558 10.05 45.85 -22.54
C LYS A 558 11.13 44.77 -22.59
N ALA A 559 12.12 44.96 -23.45
CA ALA A 559 13.33 44.13 -23.40
C ALA A 559 14.12 44.44 -22.11
N PHE A 560 14.72 43.42 -21.51
CA PHE A 560 15.57 43.54 -20.33
C PHE A 560 16.89 42.77 -20.56
N ASN A 561 17.96 43.20 -19.89
CA ASN A 561 19.24 42.50 -19.94
C ASN A 561 19.16 41.23 -19.06
N ARG A 562 19.28 40.06 -19.69
CA ARG A 562 19.19 38.75 -19.00
C ARG A 562 20.39 38.44 -18.13
N ASP A 563 21.52 39.11 -18.37
CA ASP A 563 22.77 38.93 -17.64
C ASP A 563 22.92 39.91 -16.47
N ASN A 564 21.93 40.80 -16.26
CA ASN A 564 21.90 41.74 -15.16
C ASN A 564 20.79 41.38 -14.17
N LEU A 565 21.17 41.00 -12.95
CA LEU A 565 20.24 40.59 -11.90
C LEU A 565 19.21 41.68 -11.57
N GLN A 566 19.61 42.96 -11.56
CA GLN A 566 18.70 44.07 -11.29
C GLN A 566 17.62 44.19 -12.35
N ASP A 567 18.00 44.12 -13.63
CA ASP A 567 17.07 44.22 -14.76
C ASP A 567 16.09 43.03 -14.77
N VAL A 568 16.57 41.83 -14.46
CA VAL A 568 15.73 40.63 -14.30
C VAL A 568 14.68 40.82 -13.19
N LEU A 569 15.09 41.33 -12.02
CA LEU A 569 14.18 41.54 -10.89
C LEU A 569 13.15 42.65 -11.15
N VAL A 570 13.57 43.73 -11.82
CA VAL A 570 12.65 44.80 -12.26
C VAL A 570 11.63 44.24 -13.25
N HIS A 571 12.05 43.43 -14.22
CA HIS A 571 11.14 42.80 -15.19
C HIS A 571 10.14 41.85 -14.52
N MET A 572 10.62 41.00 -13.59
CA MET A 572 9.74 40.12 -12.81
C MET A 572 8.69 40.91 -12.04
N ALA A 573 9.06 42.07 -11.47
CA ALA A 573 8.17 42.92 -10.70
C ALA A 573 7.15 43.69 -11.56
N GLU A 574 7.57 44.21 -12.72
CA GLU A 574 6.69 44.95 -13.64
C GLU A 574 5.70 44.02 -14.36
N TYR A 575 6.14 42.82 -14.74
CA TYR A 575 5.34 41.86 -15.53
C TYR A 575 4.84 40.65 -14.74
N GLU A 576 4.73 40.78 -13.42
CA GLU A 576 4.28 39.70 -12.53
C GLU A 576 2.86 39.20 -12.82
N ALA A 577 2.01 39.98 -13.48
CA ALA A 577 0.67 39.54 -13.91
C ALA A 577 0.69 38.65 -15.16
N VAL A 578 1.81 38.61 -15.91
CA VAL A 578 1.91 37.95 -17.21
C VAL A 578 2.77 36.69 -17.08
N PRO A 579 2.17 35.48 -17.06
CA PRO A 579 2.90 34.24 -16.81
C PRO A 579 4.09 34.02 -17.76
N ALA A 580 3.91 34.33 -19.05
CA ALA A 580 4.94 34.15 -20.06
C ALA A 580 6.18 35.03 -19.82
N GLU A 581 5.97 36.28 -19.37
CA GLU A 581 7.06 37.20 -19.04
C GLU A 581 7.74 36.82 -17.72
N CYS A 582 6.96 36.37 -16.73
CA CYS A 582 7.49 35.78 -15.50
C CYS A 582 8.41 34.60 -15.79
N ALA A 583 7.96 33.66 -16.63
CA ALA A 583 8.76 32.49 -17.00
C ALA A 583 10.06 32.88 -17.74
N LYS A 584 10.03 33.90 -18.61
CA LYS A 584 11.24 34.42 -19.28
C LYS A 584 12.24 35.00 -18.28
N ALA A 585 11.77 35.81 -17.33
CA ALA A 585 12.65 36.41 -16.33
C ALA A 585 13.17 35.38 -15.32
N LEU A 586 12.35 34.42 -14.89
CA LEU A 586 12.78 33.29 -14.05
C LEU A 586 13.80 32.39 -14.76
N LYS A 587 13.68 32.20 -16.08
CA LYS A 587 14.69 31.48 -16.87
C LYS A 587 16.03 32.23 -16.89
N ALA A 588 16.01 33.56 -17.03
CA ALA A 588 17.21 34.39 -16.91
C ALA A 588 17.80 34.31 -15.51
N LEU A 589 16.98 34.42 -14.46
CA LEU A 589 17.37 34.26 -13.06
C LEU A 589 18.01 32.90 -12.79
N SER A 590 17.43 31.82 -13.32
CA SER A 590 17.99 30.46 -13.21
C SER A 590 19.37 30.36 -13.87
N SER A 591 19.58 31.05 -15.00
CA SER A 591 20.87 31.09 -15.71
C SER A 591 21.91 31.89 -14.92
N LEU A 592 21.51 33.02 -14.32
CA LEU A 592 22.37 33.80 -13.42
C LEU A 592 22.75 32.99 -12.16
N ALA A 593 21.79 32.28 -11.57
CA ALA A 593 22.04 31.43 -10.40
C ALA A 593 22.97 30.26 -10.72
N TYR A 594 22.92 29.75 -11.96
CA TYR A 594 23.86 28.73 -12.43
C TYR A 594 25.28 29.30 -12.57
N ALA A 595 25.42 30.53 -13.07
CA ALA A 595 26.72 31.18 -13.22
C ALA A 595 27.33 31.62 -11.88
N ASN A 596 26.51 32.10 -10.94
CA ASN A 596 26.94 32.54 -9.62
C ASN A 596 25.81 32.41 -8.60
N ALA A 597 25.69 31.21 -8.01
CA ALA A 597 24.68 30.87 -7.03
C ALA A 597 24.69 31.81 -5.82
N ARG A 598 25.88 32.18 -5.34
CA ARG A 598 26.08 33.05 -4.19
C ARG A 598 25.52 34.45 -4.41
N VAL A 599 25.90 35.11 -5.51
CA VAL A 599 25.45 36.49 -5.81
C VAL A 599 23.94 36.56 -5.94
N VAL A 600 23.33 35.59 -6.63
CA VAL A 600 21.87 35.56 -6.80
C VAL A 600 21.15 35.21 -5.49
N GLY A 601 21.63 34.21 -4.76
CA GLY A 601 21.00 33.74 -3.54
C GLY A 601 21.10 34.71 -2.35
N GLN A 602 22.17 35.50 -2.28
CA GLN A 602 22.38 36.49 -1.22
C GLN A 602 21.59 37.79 -1.44
N ASP A 603 21.11 38.10 -2.66
CA ASP A 603 20.26 39.28 -2.89
C ASP A 603 18.90 39.09 -2.21
N GLU A 604 18.58 39.99 -1.26
CA GLU A 604 17.40 39.87 -0.42
C GLU A 604 16.08 39.90 -1.19
N ARG A 605 16.08 40.46 -2.40
CA ARG A 605 14.89 40.68 -3.22
C ARG A 605 14.54 39.47 -4.08
N VAL A 606 15.48 38.57 -4.34
CA VAL A 606 15.32 37.43 -5.25
C VAL A 606 14.27 36.45 -4.74
N LEU A 607 14.40 35.97 -3.50
CA LEU A 607 13.47 34.97 -2.94
C LEU A 607 12.03 35.49 -2.81
N PRO A 608 11.77 36.70 -2.27
CA PRO A 608 10.43 37.25 -2.24
C PRO A 608 9.81 37.38 -3.64
N ALA A 609 10.56 37.87 -4.63
CA ALA A 609 10.06 38.02 -6.00
C ALA A 609 9.76 36.65 -6.65
N LEU A 610 10.64 35.67 -6.46
CA LEU A 610 10.48 34.31 -6.98
C LEU A 610 9.27 33.60 -6.35
N LEU A 611 9.20 33.55 -5.01
CA LEU A 611 8.08 32.89 -4.31
C LEU A 611 6.75 33.57 -4.66
N ARG A 612 6.74 34.89 -4.81
CA ARG A 612 5.54 35.62 -5.21
C ARG A 612 5.09 35.26 -6.63
N ALA A 613 6.02 35.17 -7.59
CA ALA A 613 5.70 34.74 -8.96
C ALA A 613 5.14 33.31 -9.00
N VAL A 614 5.73 32.39 -8.22
CA VAL A 614 5.26 31.00 -8.10
C VAL A 614 3.85 30.92 -7.49
N ARG A 615 3.56 31.73 -6.48
CA ARG A 615 2.22 31.78 -5.85
C ARG A 615 1.16 32.38 -6.76
N LEU A 616 1.49 33.44 -7.50
CA LEU A 616 0.58 34.04 -8.48
C LEU A 616 0.23 33.07 -9.62
N HIS A 617 1.20 32.26 -10.03
CA HIS A 617 1.10 31.41 -11.22
C HIS A 617 1.26 29.93 -10.83
N SER A 618 0.48 29.48 -9.84
CA SER A 618 0.55 28.11 -9.30
C SER A 618 0.18 27.01 -10.30
N ARG A 619 -0.54 27.37 -11.38
CA ARG A 619 -1.01 26.47 -12.44
C ARG A 619 -0.22 26.58 -13.75
N GLU A 620 0.81 27.43 -13.77
CA GLU A 620 1.58 27.70 -14.98
C GLU A 620 2.89 26.93 -14.92
N GLY A 621 2.91 25.71 -15.45
CA GLY A 621 4.05 24.80 -15.35
C GLY A 621 5.39 25.40 -15.80
N ALA A 622 5.40 26.31 -16.78
CA ALA A 622 6.61 27.00 -17.21
C ALA A 622 7.20 27.91 -16.12
N VAL A 623 6.35 28.63 -15.39
CA VAL A 623 6.75 29.49 -14.25
C VAL A 623 7.25 28.61 -13.11
N GLN A 624 6.49 27.57 -12.75
CA GLN A 624 6.87 26.62 -11.70
C GLN A 624 8.22 25.97 -11.98
N LEU A 625 8.40 25.39 -13.17
CA LEU A 625 9.61 24.66 -13.55
C LEU A 625 10.85 25.56 -13.55
N THR A 626 10.75 26.76 -14.11
CA THR A 626 11.89 27.70 -14.15
C THR A 626 12.23 28.25 -12.77
N ALA A 627 11.24 28.47 -11.91
CA ALA A 627 11.47 28.83 -10.50
C ALA A 627 12.16 27.70 -9.73
N MET A 628 11.70 26.44 -9.87
CA MET A 628 12.34 25.29 -9.21
C MET A 628 13.80 25.13 -9.66
N ARG A 629 14.10 25.34 -10.95
CA ARG A 629 15.48 25.35 -11.46
C ARG A 629 16.31 26.48 -10.87
N ALA A 630 15.75 27.68 -10.71
CA ALA A 630 16.46 28.79 -10.07
C ALA A 630 16.81 28.47 -8.61
N ILE A 631 15.86 27.93 -7.83
CA ILE A 631 16.12 27.50 -6.44
C ILE A 631 17.18 26.40 -6.41
N SER A 632 17.04 25.39 -7.27
CA SER A 632 17.99 24.27 -7.37
C SER A 632 19.40 24.72 -7.73
N ASN A 633 19.55 25.76 -8.55
CA ASN A 633 20.84 26.35 -8.91
C ASN A 633 21.42 27.22 -7.77
N MET A 634 20.58 28.01 -7.08
CA MET A 634 21.01 28.76 -5.90
C MET A 634 21.51 27.83 -4.77
N ALA A 635 20.94 26.64 -4.65
CA ALA A 635 21.29 25.65 -3.64
C ALA A 635 22.68 25.00 -3.80
N TYR A 636 23.41 25.28 -4.89
CA TYR A 636 24.81 24.85 -5.02
C TYR A 636 25.75 25.63 -4.10
N ASP A 637 25.40 26.87 -3.74
CA ASP A 637 26.16 27.59 -2.73
C ASP A 637 25.66 27.21 -1.33
N GLN A 638 26.56 26.63 -0.52
CA GLN A 638 26.22 26.09 0.80
C GLN A 638 25.70 27.17 1.76
N GLU A 639 26.28 28.37 1.73
CA GLU A 639 25.87 29.48 2.59
C GLU A 639 24.44 29.93 2.23
N VAL A 640 24.15 30.11 0.93
CA VAL A 640 22.81 30.42 0.43
C VAL A 640 21.82 29.32 0.82
N ALA A 641 22.19 28.05 0.62
CA ALA A 641 21.33 26.92 0.98
C ALA A 641 20.90 26.98 2.46
N LEU A 642 21.86 27.14 3.37
CA LEU A 642 21.61 27.11 4.82
C LEU A 642 20.99 28.37 5.40
N THR A 643 21.30 29.55 4.86
CA THR A 643 20.85 30.84 5.42
C THR A 643 19.57 31.34 4.77
N ARG A 644 19.38 31.08 3.47
CA ARG A 644 18.29 31.64 2.66
C ARG A 644 17.27 30.59 2.23
N LEU A 645 17.71 29.42 1.78
CA LEU A 645 16.80 28.40 1.22
C LEU A 645 16.25 27.42 2.27
N ALA A 646 16.92 27.27 3.42
CA ALA A 646 16.47 26.47 4.56
C ALA A 646 15.22 27.04 5.27
N GLN A 647 14.71 28.19 4.84
CA GLN A 647 13.56 28.86 5.45
C GLN A 647 12.27 28.05 5.20
N PRO A 648 11.36 27.94 6.19
CA PRO A 648 10.12 27.16 6.06
C PRO A 648 9.25 27.56 4.85
N ASP A 649 9.20 28.85 4.49
CA ASP A 649 8.43 29.33 3.34
C ASP A 649 8.94 28.77 2.00
N VAL A 650 10.27 28.64 1.86
CA VAL A 650 10.89 28.08 0.66
C VAL A 650 10.65 26.58 0.62
N MET A 651 10.87 25.90 1.75
CA MET A 651 10.61 24.46 1.90
C MET A 651 9.15 24.09 1.64
N GLY A 652 8.20 24.89 2.12
CA GLY A 652 6.78 24.70 1.91
C GLY A 652 6.39 24.85 0.44
N GLN A 653 7.01 25.81 -0.25
CA GLN A 653 6.82 25.96 -1.69
C GLN A 653 7.37 24.76 -2.48
N LEU A 654 8.54 24.23 -2.10
CA LEU A 654 9.11 23.02 -2.72
C LEU A 654 8.21 21.80 -2.51
N LEU A 655 7.69 21.59 -1.29
CA LEU A 655 6.73 20.52 -1.00
C LEU A 655 5.43 20.68 -1.79
N THR A 656 4.89 21.89 -1.88
CA THR A 656 3.68 22.17 -2.67
C THR A 656 3.89 21.87 -4.15
N SER A 657 5.05 22.22 -4.70
CA SER A 657 5.40 21.92 -6.08
C SER A 657 5.58 20.41 -6.33
N MET A 658 6.06 19.64 -5.33
CA MET A 658 6.08 18.17 -5.40
C MET A 658 4.69 17.55 -5.31
N ALA A 659 3.78 18.16 -4.55
CA ALA A 659 2.40 17.69 -4.34
C ALA A 659 1.48 17.91 -5.55
N SER A 660 1.87 18.80 -6.47
CA SER A 660 1.04 19.16 -7.60
C SER A 660 0.87 18.01 -8.58
N LYS A 661 -0.33 17.42 -8.63
CA LYS A 661 -0.68 16.31 -9.54
C LYS A 661 -0.92 16.74 -10.99
N SER A 662 -1.26 18.02 -11.22
CA SER A 662 -1.66 18.53 -12.54
C SER A 662 -0.51 18.89 -13.47
N GLU A 663 0.72 18.84 -12.96
CA GLU A 663 1.88 19.44 -13.59
C GLU A 663 2.86 18.38 -14.13
N PRO A 664 3.73 18.75 -15.10
CA PRO A 664 4.79 17.87 -15.58
C PRO A 664 5.60 17.25 -14.43
N LYS A 665 5.85 15.93 -14.50
CA LYS A 665 6.69 15.19 -13.54
C LYS A 665 8.06 15.86 -13.27
N GLU A 666 8.55 16.65 -14.22
CA GLU A 666 9.78 17.43 -14.11
C GLU A 666 9.76 18.46 -12.97
N ILE A 667 8.61 19.07 -12.64
CA ILE A 667 8.54 20.08 -11.56
C ILE A 667 8.80 19.43 -10.21
N GLY A 668 8.12 18.32 -9.92
CA GLY A 668 8.33 17.55 -8.69
C GLY A 668 9.76 17.03 -8.59
N ALA A 669 10.34 16.55 -9.70
CA ALA A 669 11.73 16.10 -9.73
C ALA A 669 12.73 17.23 -9.42
N ARG A 670 12.56 18.42 -10.00
CA ARG A 670 13.43 19.58 -9.73
C ARG A 670 13.24 20.15 -8.33
N ALA A 671 12.02 20.15 -7.81
CA ALA A 671 11.75 20.54 -6.43
C ALA A 671 12.42 19.58 -5.43
N SER A 672 12.29 18.26 -5.66
CA SER A 672 12.97 17.22 -4.88
C SER A 672 14.50 17.35 -4.93
N GLU A 673 15.07 17.61 -6.11
CA GLU A 673 16.51 17.86 -6.29
C GLU A 673 16.98 19.11 -5.52
N ALA A 674 16.22 20.21 -5.58
CA ALA A 674 16.53 21.42 -4.82
C ALA A 674 16.51 21.15 -3.31
N LEU A 675 15.48 20.46 -2.81
CA LEU A 675 15.36 20.04 -1.42
C LEU A 675 16.55 19.19 -0.97
N ALA A 676 16.93 18.20 -1.79
CA ALA A 676 18.06 17.33 -1.51
C ALA A 676 19.38 18.10 -1.38
N ARG A 677 19.63 19.09 -2.25
CA ARG A 677 20.82 19.96 -2.15
C ARG A 677 20.81 20.81 -0.88
N ILE A 678 19.67 21.41 -0.54
CA ILE A 678 19.57 22.26 0.66
C ILE A 678 19.82 21.43 1.93
N ILE A 679 19.33 20.19 1.96
CA ILE A 679 19.55 19.27 3.10
C ILE A 679 20.99 18.74 3.10
N ALA A 680 21.55 18.39 1.94
CA ALA A 680 22.95 17.97 1.81
C ALA A 680 23.91 19.04 2.35
N ALA A 681 23.62 20.32 2.10
CA ALA A 681 24.39 21.45 2.63
C ALA A 681 24.48 21.47 4.17
N GLU A 682 23.47 20.94 4.89
CA GLU A 682 23.51 20.80 6.36
C GLU A 682 24.30 19.58 6.80
N VAL A 683 24.15 18.46 6.08
CA VAL A 683 24.58 17.14 6.54
C VAL A 683 25.99 16.76 6.08
N LYS A 684 26.35 17.13 4.84
CA LYS A 684 27.63 16.83 4.20
C LYS A 684 28.14 18.11 3.54
N PRO A 685 28.92 18.96 4.23
CA PRO A 685 29.61 20.06 3.56
C PRO A 685 30.52 19.46 2.48
N GLU A 686 30.07 19.47 1.23
CA GLU A 686 30.86 18.98 0.12
C GLU A 686 32.09 19.87 -0.02
N SER A 687 33.25 19.31 0.30
CA SER A 687 34.53 19.88 -0.11
C SER A 687 34.67 19.62 -1.62
N GLU A 688 34.03 20.44 -2.45
CA GLU A 688 34.07 20.33 -3.92
C GLU A 688 35.49 20.41 -4.53
N GLY A 689 36.54 20.71 -3.73
CA GLY A 689 37.91 20.86 -4.22
C GLY A 689 38.87 19.69 -4.02
N GLY A 690 38.44 18.54 -3.48
CA GLY A 690 39.37 17.47 -3.06
C GLY A 690 40.38 17.94 -1.98
N GLY A 691 40.12 19.11 -1.38
CA GLY A 691 40.87 19.61 -0.25
C GLY A 691 40.57 18.79 0.99
N PRO A 692 41.43 18.85 2.01
CA PRO A 692 41.07 18.33 3.33
C PRO A 692 39.73 18.95 3.75
N PRO A 693 38.85 18.17 4.41
CA PRO A 693 37.59 18.71 4.92
C PRO A 693 37.90 19.97 5.73
N PRO A 694 37.12 21.05 5.56
CA PRO A 694 37.36 22.29 6.29
C PRO A 694 37.46 21.95 7.78
N GLU A 695 38.55 22.38 8.43
CA GLU A 695 38.85 22.03 9.83
C GLU A 695 37.73 22.42 10.81
N GLN A 696 36.80 23.27 10.38
CA GLN A 696 35.60 23.61 11.12
C GLN A 696 34.36 23.31 10.28
N PRO A 697 33.43 22.45 10.76
CA PRO A 697 32.13 22.31 10.13
C PRO A 697 31.46 23.68 10.09
N VAL A 698 30.82 24.00 8.96
CA VAL A 698 30.04 25.24 8.81
C VAL A 698 29.04 25.29 9.97
N GLN A 699 29.29 26.18 10.92
CA GLN A 699 28.38 26.35 12.05
C GLN A 699 27.09 26.90 11.47
N LEU A 700 25.99 26.19 11.71
CA LEU A 700 24.66 26.74 11.45
C LEU A 700 24.61 28.13 12.11
N PRO A 701 24.07 29.16 11.41
CA PRO A 701 23.93 30.48 11.99
C PRO A 701 23.28 30.35 13.37
N ALA A 702 23.78 31.09 14.37
CA ALA A 702 23.26 30.99 15.72
C ALA A 702 21.73 31.23 15.71
N GLY A 703 20.96 30.22 16.12
CA GLY A 703 19.49 30.26 16.11
C GLY A 703 18.83 29.80 14.80
N SER A 704 19.59 29.37 13.79
CA SER A 704 19.01 28.73 12.60
C SER A 704 18.51 27.33 12.97
N PRO A 705 17.27 26.97 12.61
CA PRO A 705 16.72 25.63 12.88
C PRO A 705 17.45 24.53 12.09
N GLY A 706 18.14 24.87 10.99
CA GLY A 706 18.68 23.91 10.03
C GLY A 706 17.68 23.56 8.92
N ALA A 707 18.16 22.99 7.82
CA ALA A 707 17.38 22.63 6.64
C ALA A 707 16.38 21.50 6.92
N LEU A 708 16.79 20.45 7.65
CA LEU A 708 15.89 19.35 8.02
C LEU A 708 14.75 19.84 8.92
N CYS A 709 15.06 20.67 9.92
CA CYS A 709 14.04 21.28 10.77
C CYS A 709 13.12 22.20 9.95
N GLY A 710 13.67 23.01 9.04
CA GLY A 710 12.89 23.85 8.12
C GLY A 710 11.94 23.06 7.22
N LEU A 711 12.37 21.90 6.71
CA LEU A 711 11.52 20.96 5.97
C LEU A 711 10.35 20.47 6.84
N PHE A 712 10.62 20.03 8.06
CA PHE A 712 9.57 19.54 8.95
C PHE A 712 8.60 20.65 9.36
N LEU A 713 9.10 21.86 9.65
CA LEU A 713 8.25 23.02 9.96
C LEU A 713 7.31 23.35 8.80
N ALA A 714 7.86 23.39 7.60
CA ALA A 714 7.07 23.59 6.39
C ALA A 714 5.99 22.53 6.23
N ALA A 715 6.32 21.25 6.45
CA ALA A 715 5.36 20.16 6.38
C ALA A 715 4.28 20.24 7.49
N CYS A 716 4.61 20.72 8.69
CA CYS A 716 3.66 20.85 9.79
C CYS A 716 2.53 21.84 9.44
N SER A 717 2.90 23.00 8.90
CA SER A 717 1.98 24.08 8.53
C SER A 717 1.31 23.88 7.16
N ALA A 718 1.78 22.91 6.36
CA ALA A 718 1.24 22.63 5.03
C ALA A 718 -0.04 21.77 5.04
N GLU A 719 -0.66 21.68 3.86
CA GLU A 719 -1.81 20.82 3.59
C GLU A 719 -1.45 19.33 3.81
N ALA A 720 -2.48 18.50 4.03
CA ALA A 720 -2.30 17.07 4.31
C ALA A 720 -1.45 16.34 3.25
N VAL A 721 -1.62 16.69 1.97
CA VAL A 721 -0.85 16.11 0.86
C VAL A 721 0.66 16.35 1.00
N CYS A 722 1.08 17.50 1.54
CA CYS A 722 2.50 17.77 1.75
C CYS A 722 3.10 16.88 2.84
N LYS A 723 2.31 16.51 3.86
CA LYS A 723 2.75 15.60 4.94
C LYS A 723 2.96 14.18 4.42
N GLU A 724 2.16 13.75 3.45
CA GLU A 724 2.28 12.44 2.79
C GLU A 724 3.54 12.31 1.91
N ILE A 725 4.07 13.44 1.44
CA ILE A 725 5.30 13.47 0.62
C ILE A 725 6.56 13.33 1.47
N VAL A 726 6.53 13.79 2.73
CA VAL A 726 7.71 13.78 3.61
C VAL A 726 8.29 12.36 3.77
N PRO A 727 7.53 11.29 4.04
CA PRO A 727 8.06 9.93 4.05
C PRO A 727 8.77 9.56 2.75
N GLN A 728 8.14 9.82 1.60
CA GLN A 728 8.73 9.48 0.29
C GLN A 728 10.06 10.23 0.07
N LEU A 729 10.11 11.50 0.47
CA LEU A 729 11.32 12.31 0.40
C LEU A 729 12.41 11.79 1.34
N LEU A 730 12.09 11.46 2.60
CA LEU A 730 13.06 10.91 3.54
C LEU A 730 13.62 9.56 3.05
N LEU A 731 12.77 8.72 2.47
CA LEU A 731 13.20 7.48 1.83
C LEU A 731 14.16 7.74 0.68
N GLN A 732 13.83 8.69 -0.20
CA GLN A 732 14.69 9.07 -1.32
C GLN A 732 16.03 9.65 -0.83
N LEU A 733 16.02 10.53 0.17
CA LEU A 733 17.22 11.14 0.73
C LEU A 733 18.11 10.10 1.42
N SER A 734 17.52 9.19 2.18
CA SER A 734 18.25 8.11 2.84
C SER A 734 18.82 7.12 1.84
N SER A 735 18.06 6.74 0.80
CA SER A 735 18.51 5.82 -0.25
C SER A 735 19.68 6.38 -1.06
N ASN A 736 19.71 7.70 -1.24
CA ASN A 736 20.81 8.42 -1.89
C ASN A 736 21.94 8.81 -0.92
N GLU A 737 21.92 8.29 0.31
CA GLU A 737 22.88 8.60 1.37
C GLU A 737 23.02 10.10 1.66
N VAL A 738 22.00 10.91 1.37
CA VAL A 738 22.01 12.35 1.66
C VAL A 738 21.85 12.57 3.17
N ILE A 739 21.05 11.73 3.82
CA ILE A 739 20.79 11.79 5.27
C ILE A 739 20.84 10.40 5.91
N GLU A 740 21.19 10.38 7.19
CA GLU A 740 21.00 9.23 8.07
C GLU A 740 19.69 9.36 8.87
N ALA A 741 19.13 8.23 9.29
CA ALA A 741 17.92 8.18 10.12
C ALA A 741 18.05 9.02 11.40
N LYS A 742 19.23 9.01 12.03
CA LYS A 742 19.53 9.82 13.21
C LYS A 742 19.40 11.32 12.94
N GLN A 743 19.96 11.80 11.83
CA GLN A 743 19.91 13.22 11.46
C GLN A 743 18.47 13.66 11.16
N ALA A 744 17.71 12.83 10.44
CA ALA A 744 16.29 13.06 10.21
C ALA A 744 15.51 13.17 11.52
N ALA A 745 15.73 12.25 12.46
CA ALA A 745 15.08 12.25 13.77
C ALA A 745 15.46 13.46 14.65
N GLU A 746 16.72 13.87 14.64
CA GLU A 746 17.20 15.07 15.36
C GLU A 746 16.63 16.35 14.75
N GLY A 747 16.61 16.46 13.42
CA GLY A 747 15.95 17.56 12.70
C GLY A 747 14.45 17.64 13.02
N PHE A 748 13.76 16.49 13.04
CA PHE A 748 12.34 16.41 13.35
C PHE A 748 12.05 16.80 14.81
N THR A 749 12.88 16.36 15.75
CA THR A 749 12.66 16.66 17.17
C THR A 749 12.96 18.14 17.49
N ARG A 750 13.97 18.75 16.83
CA ARG A 750 14.24 20.19 16.96
C ARG A 750 13.05 21.07 16.54
N CYS A 751 12.28 20.63 15.54
CA CYS A 751 11.10 21.34 15.03
C CYS A 751 10.03 21.62 16.11
N GLU A 752 9.95 20.82 17.17
CA GLU A 752 8.99 21.01 18.27
C GLU A 752 9.11 22.38 18.97
N GLN A 753 10.32 22.92 19.07
CA GLN A 753 10.56 24.20 19.75
C GLN A 753 9.97 25.38 18.97
N GLU A 754 9.80 25.23 17.66
CA GLU A 754 9.26 26.25 16.78
C GLU A 754 7.72 26.18 16.66
N CYS A 755 7.08 25.13 17.18
CA CYS A 755 5.62 25.02 17.24
C CYS A 755 5.02 26.04 18.23
N LYS A 756 4.68 27.23 17.74
CA LYS A 756 4.23 28.38 18.57
C LYS A 756 2.71 28.44 18.71
N ASN A 757 1.98 27.86 17.77
CA ASN A 757 0.52 27.82 17.79
C ASN A 757 -0.01 26.37 17.77
N PRO A 758 -1.29 26.14 18.15
CA PRO A 758 -1.87 24.80 18.16
C PRO A 758 -1.86 24.12 16.79
N GLY A 759 -2.01 24.88 15.69
CA GLY A 759 -1.97 24.35 14.32
C GLY A 759 -0.62 23.71 13.98
N ASP A 760 0.49 24.37 14.34
CA ASP A 760 1.84 23.80 14.20
C ASP A 760 1.97 22.53 15.04
N GLY A 761 1.45 22.55 16.26
CA GLY A 761 1.46 21.39 17.17
C GLY A 761 0.70 20.19 16.60
N VAL A 762 -0.51 20.40 16.07
CA VAL A 762 -1.28 19.35 15.36
C VAL A 762 -0.49 18.86 14.15
N GLY A 763 0.11 19.76 13.37
CA GLY A 763 0.93 19.43 12.21
C GLY A 763 2.12 18.54 12.56
N TRP A 764 2.85 18.88 13.61
CA TRP A 764 3.99 18.12 14.10
C TRP A 764 3.58 16.74 14.62
N LEU A 765 2.51 16.66 15.42
CA LEU A 765 2.02 15.40 15.96
C LEU A 765 1.49 14.48 14.86
N ALA A 766 0.80 15.03 13.86
CA ALA A 766 0.36 14.28 12.69
C ALA A 766 1.55 13.71 11.91
N LEU A 767 2.62 14.50 11.75
CA LEU A 767 3.83 14.02 11.08
C LEU A 767 4.57 12.96 11.90
N ALA A 768 4.65 13.10 13.23
CA ALA A 768 5.20 12.08 14.11
C ALA A 768 4.46 10.74 13.96
N LYS A 769 3.12 10.79 13.90
CA LYS A 769 2.27 9.63 13.64
C LYS A 769 2.62 8.95 12.31
N ILE A 770 2.80 9.72 11.23
CA ILE A 770 3.15 9.22 9.89
C ILE A 770 4.56 8.63 9.85
N LEU A 771 5.54 9.26 10.50
CA LEU A 771 6.96 8.84 10.45
C LEU A 771 7.27 7.65 11.37
N SER A 772 6.51 7.47 12.44
CA SER A 772 6.77 6.42 13.44
C SER A 772 6.61 4.94 12.99
N PRO A 773 5.72 4.58 12.05
CA PRO A 773 5.68 3.24 11.46
C PRO A 773 6.58 3.11 10.22
N MET A 774 7.37 4.13 9.87
CA MET A 774 8.12 4.17 8.62
C MET A 774 9.39 3.31 8.68
N ASP A 775 9.24 2.00 8.50
CA ASP A 775 10.36 1.05 8.49
C ASP A 775 11.18 1.08 7.18
N SER A 776 10.68 1.77 6.15
CA SER A 776 11.36 1.91 4.84
C SER A 776 12.63 2.77 4.92
N VAL A 777 12.67 3.79 5.79
CA VAL A 777 13.93 4.43 6.19
C VAL A 777 14.50 3.64 7.35
N ARG A 778 15.54 2.87 7.06
CA ARG A 778 16.18 1.97 8.00
C ARG A 778 16.47 2.66 9.33
N ASP A 779 16.01 2.06 10.42
CA ASP A 779 16.20 2.51 11.81
C ASP A 779 15.55 3.87 12.18
N LEU A 780 14.77 4.51 11.30
CA LEU A 780 14.11 5.79 11.61
C LEU A 780 13.20 5.74 12.84
N PRO A 781 12.35 4.71 13.05
CA PRO A 781 11.52 4.67 14.25
C PRO A 781 12.32 4.56 15.55
N ALA A 782 13.45 3.84 15.54
CA ALA A 782 14.35 3.77 16.69
C ALA A 782 15.05 5.11 16.92
N ALA A 783 15.56 5.73 15.84
CA ALA A 783 16.19 7.04 15.87
C ALA A 783 15.24 8.13 16.39
N LEU A 784 13.94 8.10 16.03
CA LEU A 784 12.93 9.03 16.55
C LEU A 784 12.77 8.91 18.08
N VAL A 785 12.75 7.69 18.61
CA VAL A 785 12.68 7.47 20.06
C VAL A 785 13.95 7.98 20.75
N GLU A 786 15.12 7.67 20.20
CA GLU A 786 16.43 8.10 20.74
C GLU A 786 16.62 9.62 20.70
N ALA A 787 16.17 10.28 19.62
CA ALA A 787 16.21 11.73 19.49
C ALA A 787 15.25 12.45 20.44
N GLY A 788 14.31 11.72 21.07
CA GLY A 788 13.38 12.26 22.06
C GLY A 788 12.03 12.70 21.49
N ALA A 789 11.59 12.16 20.34
CA ALA A 789 10.31 12.52 19.73
C ALA A 789 9.10 12.31 20.68
N ILE A 790 9.14 11.29 21.55
CA ILE A 790 8.07 11.07 22.56
C ILE A 790 8.04 12.21 23.60
N ARG A 791 9.21 12.72 24.01
CA ARG A 791 9.31 13.87 24.92
C ARG A 791 8.80 15.15 24.25
N ALA A 792 9.17 15.35 22.99
CA ALA A 792 8.67 16.46 22.18
C ALA A 792 7.14 16.42 22.04
N ALA A 793 6.55 15.25 21.71
CA ALA A 793 5.10 15.08 21.66
C ALA A 793 4.43 15.44 22.99
N ALA A 794 4.96 14.96 24.12
CA ALA A 794 4.45 15.29 25.45
C ALA A 794 4.57 16.79 25.78
N SER A 795 5.64 17.46 25.33
CA SER A 795 5.84 18.91 25.47
C SER A 795 4.79 19.71 24.70
N ILE A 796 4.52 19.36 23.43
CA ILE A 796 3.49 20.01 22.61
C ILE A 796 2.11 19.85 23.26
N MET A 797 1.77 18.64 23.69
CA MET A 797 0.50 18.38 24.39
C MET A 797 0.40 19.17 25.71
N ALA A 798 1.51 19.34 26.43
CA ALA A 798 1.53 20.16 27.65
C ALA A 798 1.32 21.64 27.36
N ARG A 799 1.96 22.15 26.30
CA ARG A 799 1.90 23.56 25.88
C ARG A 799 0.49 23.96 25.43
N PHE A 800 -0.18 23.08 24.69
CA PHE A 800 -1.53 23.30 24.15
C PHE A 800 -2.56 22.38 24.82
N ILE A 801 -2.54 22.33 26.15
CA ILE A 801 -3.40 21.46 26.96
C ILE A 801 -4.89 21.69 26.72
N ASP A 802 -5.30 22.93 26.42
CA ASP A 802 -6.70 23.32 26.22
C ASP A 802 -7.18 23.15 24.77
N ASP A 803 -6.33 22.72 23.84
CA ASP A 803 -6.72 22.45 22.44
C ASP A 803 -7.02 20.96 22.27
N SER A 804 -8.30 20.62 22.01
CA SER A 804 -8.74 19.22 21.91
C SER A 804 -8.10 18.49 20.73
N LEU A 805 -7.88 19.18 19.60
CA LEU A 805 -7.29 18.56 18.41
C LEU A 805 -5.82 18.23 18.63
N VAL A 806 -5.07 19.10 19.31
CA VAL A 806 -3.69 18.80 19.74
C VAL A 806 -3.67 17.59 20.68
N GLN A 807 -4.56 17.54 21.67
CA GLN A 807 -4.60 16.40 22.60
C GLN A 807 -4.94 15.09 21.89
N LEU A 808 -5.97 15.08 21.02
CA LEU A 808 -6.36 13.90 20.27
C LEU A 808 -5.21 13.39 19.38
N THR A 809 -4.65 14.28 18.56
CA THR A 809 -3.54 13.95 17.66
C THR A 809 -2.31 13.51 18.46
N GLY A 810 -2.10 14.10 19.64
CA GLY A 810 -1.00 13.76 20.53
C GLY A 810 -1.09 12.36 21.12
N ILE A 811 -2.28 11.94 21.57
CA ILE A 811 -2.51 10.57 22.03
C ILE A 811 -2.21 9.57 20.90
N GLU A 812 -2.67 9.86 19.69
CA GLU A 812 -2.40 9.00 18.53
C GLU A 812 -0.92 8.95 18.15
N ALA A 813 -0.26 10.10 18.08
CA ALA A 813 1.17 10.20 17.77
C ALA A 813 2.03 9.47 18.80
N MET A 814 1.74 9.61 20.10
CA MET A 814 2.45 8.87 21.15
C MET A 814 2.23 7.37 21.00
N SER A 815 1.01 6.92 20.72
CA SER A 815 0.73 5.49 20.49
C SER A 815 1.53 4.94 19.32
N SER A 816 1.65 5.68 18.21
CA SER A 816 2.40 5.25 17.03
C SER A 816 3.92 5.30 17.26
N LEU A 817 4.44 6.31 17.96
CA LEU A 817 5.86 6.42 18.35
C LEU A 817 6.29 5.25 19.25
N VAL A 818 5.48 4.92 20.26
CA VAL A 818 5.69 3.75 21.12
C VAL A 818 5.73 2.47 20.29
N GLY A 819 4.74 2.28 19.42
CA GLY A 819 4.62 1.10 18.56
C GLY A 819 4.67 -0.20 19.36
N ASN A 820 5.37 -1.20 18.83
CA ASN A 820 5.65 -2.48 19.51
C ASN A 820 7.05 -2.52 20.16
N ARG A 821 7.73 -1.38 20.29
CA ARG A 821 9.14 -1.30 20.70
C ARG A 821 9.26 -1.02 22.19
N TRP A 822 10.08 -1.83 22.87
CA TRP A 822 10.35 -1.66 24.30
C TRP A 822 10.99 -0.30 24.63
N ALA A 823 11.90 0.18 23.78
CA ALA A 823 12.52 1.50 23.95
C ALA A 823 11.48 2.63 23.90
N GLY A 824 10.50 2.53 22.98
CA GLY A 824 9.40 3.48 22.87
C GLY A 824 8.51 3.48 24.12
N LEU A 825 8.14 2.29 24.60
CA LEU A 825 7.34 2.16 25.83
C LEU A 825 8.06 2.71 27.07
N ARG A 826 9.36 2.44 27.20
CA ARG A 826 10.19 2.99 28.28
C ARG A 826 10.26 4.51 28.20
N ALA A 827 10.52 5.07 27.02
CA ALA A 827 10.56 6.52 26.81
C ALA A 827 9.21 7.18 27.11
N PHE A 828 8.09 6.54 26.73
CA PHE A 828 6.74 6.99 27.08
C PHE A 828 6.51 7.02 28.59
N ALA A 829 6.94 5.97 29.31
CA ALA A 829 6.84 5.93 30.76
C ALA A 829 7.72 7.01 31.42
N ASP A 830 8.96 7.19 30.94
CA ASP A 830 9.92 8.17 31.48
C ASP A 830 9.41 9.63 31.38
N VAL A 831 8.61 9.95 30.36
CA VAL A 831 8.04 11.31 30.19
C VAL A 831 6.68 11.50 30.87
N GLY A 832 6.20 10.51 31.64
CA GLY A 832 4.87 10.56 32.24
C GLY A 832 3.75 10.51 31.20
N GLY A 833 3.94 9.76 30.10
CA GLY A 833 3.00 9.71 28.99
C GLY A 833 1.58 9.30 29.42
N MET A 834 1.44 8.42 30.42
CA MET A 834 0.13 8.05 30.93
C MET A 834 -0.55 9.19 31.70
N GLU A 835 0.18 9.91 32.54
CA GLU A 835 -0.36 11.10 33.22
C GLU A 835 -0.84 12.16 32.21
N ARG A 836 -0.14 12.28 31.07
CA ARG A 836 -0.54 13.18 29.97
C ARG A 836 -1.87 12.75 29.35
N VAL A 837 -2.07 11.45 29.11
CA VAL A 837 -3.34 10.91 28.61
C VAL A 837 -4.47 11.14 29.63
N GLU A 838 -4.23 10.86 30.91
CA GLU A 838 -5.21 11.11 31.98
C GLU A 838 -5.61 12.59 32.07
N GLU A 839 -4.66 13.51 31.93
CA GLU A 839 -4.92 14.95 31.93
C GLU A 839 -5.74 15.37 30.71
N ALA A 840 -5.41 14.88 29.51
CA ALA A 840 -6.17 15.14 28.30
C ALA A 840 -7.63 14.68 28.44
N MET A 841 -7.86 13.48 29.00
CA MET A 841 -9.21 12.98 29.27
C MET A 841 -9.97 13.86 30.27
N ARG A 842 -9.32 14.34 31.34
CA ARG A 842 -9.97 15.21 32.34
C ARG A 842 -10.32 16.58 31.77
N ARG A 843 -9.44 17.18 30.97
CA ARG A 843 -9.64 18.50 30.35
C ARG A 843 -10.68 18.49 29.25
N HIS A 844 -10.71 17.42 28.47
CA HIS A 844 -11.59 17.26 27.30
C HIS A 844 -12.68 16.22 27.53
N GLY A 845 -13.29 16.24 28.72
CA GLY A 845 -14.41 15.37 29.10
C GLY A 845 -15.51 15.27 28.02
N PRO A 846 -15.97 16.40 27.43
CA PRO A 846 -17.00 16.38 26.39
C PRO A 846 -16.61 15.81 25.02
N ASP A 847 -15.33 15.49 24.77
CA ASP A 847 -14.87 14.97 23.48
C ASP A 847 -14.80 13.44 23.50
N ALA A 848 -15.80 12.80 22.88
CA ALA A 848 -15.92 11.33 22.85
C ALA A 848 -14.71 10.64 22.19
N LEU A 849 -14.04 11.27 21.22
CA LEU A 849 -12.89 10.66 20.55
C LEU A 849 -11.67 10.63 21.47
N ILE A 850 -11.39 11.73 22.17
CA ILE A 850 -10.32 11.77 23.18
C ILE A 850 -10.59 10.76 24.29
N GLN A 851 -11.83 10.70 24.78
CA GLN A 851 -12.21 9.71 25.80
C GLN A 851 -12.00 8.28 25.29
N THR A 852 -12.44 7.97 24.06
CA THR A 852 -12.28 6.62 23.48
C THR A 852 -10.81 6.22 23.35
N LYS A 853 -9.97 7.12 22.81
CA LYS A 853 -8.53 6.86 22.66
C LYS A 853 -7.82 6.76 24.00
N GLY A 854 -8.16 7.65 24.94
CA GLY A 854 -7.62 7.65 26.30
C GLY A 854 -7.96 6.37 27.07
N VAL A 855 -9.22 5.91 27.01
CA VAL A 855 -9.65 4.63 27.60
C VAL A 855 -8.87 3.45 27.03
N ARG A 856 -8.62 3.40 25.72
CA ARG A 856 -7.80 2.33 25.10
C ARG A 856 -6.35 2.36 25.58
N ALA A 857 -5.77 3.55 25.74
CA ALA A 857 -4.43 3.71 26.28
C ALA A 857 -4.35 3.24 27.75
N LEU A 858 -5.31 3.66 28.59
CA LEU A 858 -5.43 3.21 29.98
C LEU A 858 -5.63 1.69 30.10
N GLY A 859 -6.46 1.11 29.24
CA GLY A 859 -6.70 -0.33 29.13
C GLY A 859 -5.47 -1.12 28.70
N SER A 860 -4.57 -0.51 27.92
CA SER A 860 -3.28 -1.10 27.56
C SER A 860 -2.27 -1.03 28.70
N GLY A 861 -2.33 0.04 29.50
CA GLY A 861 -1.45 0.26 30.65
C GLY A 861 -1.44 -0.90 31.66
N VAL A 862 -2.58 -1.55 31.87
CA VAL A 862 -2.71 -2.67 32.82
C VAL A 862 -1.90 -3.91 32.41
N GLN A 863 -1.57 -4.04 31.12
CA GLN A 863 -0.83 -5.17 30.58
C GLN A 863 0.69 -4.96 30.62
N TRP A 864 1.15 -3.75 30.94
CA TRP A 864 2.57 -3.44 31.00
C TRP A 864 3.25 -4.13 32.19
N PRO A 865 4.56 -4.44 32.10
CA PRO A 865 5.33 -4.87 33.25
C PRO A 865 5.26 -3.87 34.41
N GLN A 866 5.32 -4.36 35.64
CA GLN A 866 5.10 -3.55 36.85
C GLN A 866 6.10 -2.37 36.94
N ASP A 867 7.36 -2.57 36.58
CA ASP A 867 8.38 -1.53 36.56
C ASP A 867 8.03 -0.38 35.59
N ILE A 868 7.42 -0.71 34.44
CA ILE A 868 6.91 0.28 33.49
C ILE A 868 5.66 0.97 34.03
N GLN A 869 4.75 0.24 34.67
CA GLN A 869 3.57 0.85 35.30
C GLN A 869 3.97 1.86 36.38
N GLU A 870 4.91 1.50 37.27
CA GLU A 870 5.42 2.38 38.33
C GLU A 870 6.10 3.62 37.74
N ARG A 871 6.95 3.43 36.72
CA ARG A 871 7.65 4.51 36.03
C ARG A 871 6.69 5.46 35.31
N ALA A 872 5.65 4.92 34.66
CA ALA A 872 4.58 5.70 34.04
C ALA A 872 3.58 6.28 35.05
N ARG A 873 3.76 5.98 36.36
CA ARG A 873 2.84 6.33 37.45
C ARG A 873 1.40 5.88 37.17
N TYR A 874 1.25 4.75 36.50
CA TYR A 874 -0.04 4.14 36.19
C TYR A 874 -0.74 3.69 37.48
N SER A 875 -2.03 3.96 37.58
CA SER A 875 -2.87 3.49 38.68
C SER A 875 -4.16 2.91 38.12
N HIS A 876 -4.35 1.61 38.28
CA HIS A 876 -5.57 0.94 37.81
C HIS A 876 -6.84 1.53 38.42
N ARG A 877 -6.80 1.98 39.68
CA ARG A 877 -7.94 2.66 40.32
C ARG A 877 -8.32 3.95 39.57
N ARG A 878 -7.34 4.82 39.30
CA ARG A 878 -7.57 6.06 38.51
C ARG A 878 -8.05 5.74 37.10
N ALA A 879 -7.48 4.72 36.45
CA ALA A 879 -7.88 4.27 35.13
C ALA A 879 -9.35 3.79 35.10
N VAL A 880 -9.78 3.00 36.10
CA VAL A 880 -11.17 2.55 36.28
C VAL A 880 -12.10 3.75 36.49
N GLU A 881 -11.74 4.70 37.35
CA GLU A 881 -12.54 5.90 37.62
C GLU A 881 -12.73 6.74 36.35
N LEU A 882 -11.66 7.05 35.62
CA LEU A 882 -11.73 7.80 34.35
C LEU A 882 -12.55 7.06 33.28
N THR A 883 -12.40 5.73 33.19
CA THR A 883 -13.19 4.90 32.26
C THR A 883 -14.68 4.98 32.58
N LYS A 884 -15.07 4.86 33.85
CA LYS A 884 -16.48 5.00 34.27
C LYS A 884 -17.02 6.41 34.01
N THR A 885 -16.21 7.45 34.29
CA THR A 885 -16.60 8.83 33.98
C THR A 885 -16.85 9.02 32.49
N ALA A 886 -15.95 8.56 31.62
CA ALA A 886 -16.13 8.61 30.17
C ALA A 886 -17.41 7.87 29.72
N MET A 887 -17.64 6.66 30.22
CA MET A 887 -18.85 5.89 29.91
C MET A 887 -20.13 6.66 30.28
N SER A 888 -20.15 7.29 31.46
CA SER A 888 -21.32 8.02 31.96
C SER A 888 -21.62 9.30 31.18
N GLN A 889 -20.58 10.01 30.73
CA GLN A 889 -20.73 11.25 29.96
C GLN A 889 -21.14 10.98 28.51
N HIS A 890 -20.69 9.85 27.95
CA HIS A 890 -20.86 9.49 26.53
C HIS A 890 -21.76 8.28 26.33
N GLY A 891 -22.86 8.20 27.08
CA GLY A 891 -23.74 7.03 27.06
C GLY A 891 -24.31 6.68 25.67
N GLY A 892 -24.36 7.62 24.74
CA GLY A 892 -24.81 7.42 23.36
C GLY A 892 -23.72 7.00 22.36
N ASP A 893 -22.44 7.09 22.71
CA ASP A 893 -21.33 6.76 21.79
C ASP A 893 -20.96 5.27 21.88
N VAL A 894 -21.40 4.49 20.89
CA VAL A 894 -21.24 3.04 20.91
C VAL A 894 -19.77 2.58 20.89
N GLU A 895 -18.89 3.29 20.19
CA GLU A 895 -17.47 2.93 20.05
C GLU A 895 -16.72 3.16 21.37
N LEU A 896 -17.03 4.27 22.06
CA LEU A 896 -16.53 4.53 23.40
C LEU A 896 -16.99 3.44 24.38
N GLN A 897 -18.27 3.07 24.35
CA GLN A 897 -18.78 2.04 25.25
C GLN A 897 -18.13 0.67 25.02
N ILE A 898 -17.87 0.29 23.76
CA ILE A 898 -17.12 -0.94 23.46
C ILE A 898 -15.71 -0.86 24.06
N ALA A 899 -14.98 0.23 23.79
CA ALA A 899 -13.62 0.41 24.29
C ALA A 899 -13.54 0.42 25.82
N ALA A 900 -14.53 1.03 26.48
CA ALA A 900 -14.60 1.10 27.93
C ALA A 900 -14.93 -0.24 28.58
N LEU A 901 -15.90 -0.99 28.05
CA LEU A 901 -16.22 -2.32 28.56
C LEU A 901 -15.07 -3.31 28.34
N GLU A 902 -14.38 -3.22 27.20
CA GLU A 902 -13.16 -4.00 26.95
C GLU A 902 -12.05 -3.62 27.94
N ALA A 903 -11.84 -2.33 28.23
CA ALA A 903 -10.85 -1.89 29.21
C ALA A 903 -11.19 -2.38 30.62
N LEU A 904 -12.45 -2.29 31.05
CA LEU A 904 -12.93 -2.81 32.34
C LEU A 904 -12.69 -4.32 32.48
N ALA A 905 -12.94 -5.08 31.40
CA ALA A 905 -12.63 -6.51 31.36
C ALA A 905 -11.12 -6.76 31.59
N LYS A 906 -10.25 -6.04 30.87
CA LYS A 906 -8.78 -6.14 31.05
C LYS A 906 -8.33 -5.81 32.47
N TYR A 907 -8.95 -4.81 33.12
CA TYR A 907 -8.65 -4.49 34.52
C TYR A 907 -9.01 -5.65 35.45
N LEU A 908 -10.19 -6.26 35.28
CA LEU A 908 -10.63 -7.41 36.07
C LEU A 908 -9.66 -8.58 35.98
N ASP A 909 -9.25 -8.92 34.76
CA ASP A 909 -8.36 -10.07 34.51
C ASP A 909 -6.98 -9.90 35.13
N LYS A 910 -6.45 -8.67 35.15
CA LYS A 910 -5.05 -8.41 35.56
C LYS A 910 -4.89 -7.95 37.00
N THR A 911 -5.78 -7.10 37.51
CA THR A 911 -5.59 -6.48 38.84
C THR A 911 -6.60 -6.94 39.88
N LYS A 912 -7.63 -7.70 39.49
CA LYS A 912 -8.73 -8.13 40.38
C LYS A 912 -9.43 -6.96 41.07
N CYS A 913 -9.54 -5.80 40.39
CA CYS A 913 -10.14 -4.56 40.91
C CYS A 913 -11.68 -4.57 40.98
N VAL A 914 -12.27 -5.68 41.47
CA VAL A 914 -13.73 -5.87 41.55
C VAL A 914 -14.38 -4.78 42.41
N SER A 915 -13.75 -4.41 43.54
CA SER A 915 -14.22 -3.34 44.43
C SER A 915 -14.32 -2.01 43.70
N ASP A 916 -13.27 -1.64 42.95
CA ASP A 916 -13.14 -0.32 42.33
C ASP A 916 -14.15 -0.16 41.18
N ILE A 917 -14.46 -1.25 40.46
CA ILE A 917 -15.49 -1.23 39.42
C ILE A 917 -16.88 -1.16 40.06
N LYS A 918 -17.14 -1.91 41.13
CA LYS A 918 -18.45 -1.88 41.83
C LYS A 918 -18.73 -0.54 42.51
N GLU A 919 -17.70 0.11 43.04
CA GLU A 919 -17.82 1.38 43.74
C GLU A 919 -18.47 2.46 42.84
N ALA A 920 -19.26 3.34 43.45
CA ALA A 920 -20.04 4.38 42.78
C ALA A 920 -21.02 3.85 41.69
N GLY A 921 -21.49 2.60 41.82
CA GLY A 921 -22.56 2.07 40.99
C GLY A 921 -22.13 1.56 39.61
N GLY A 922 -20.87 1.14 39.43
CA GLY A 922 -20.38 0.69 38.12
C GLY A 922 -21.10 -0.53 37.56
N GLU A 923 -21.61 -1.45 38.38
CA GLU A 923 -22.50 -2.54 37.91
C GLU A 923 -23.76 -1.97 37.23
N GLY A 924 -24.38 -0.95 37.83
CA GLY A 924 -25.55 -0.29 37.26
C GLY A 924 -25.21 0.44 35.95
N LEU A 925 -24.03 1.05 35.87
CA LEU A 925 -23.55 1.71 34.66
C LEU A 925 -23.36 0.72 33.50
N VAL A 926 -22.74 -0.44 33.74
CA VAL A 926 -22.57 -1.49 32.71
C VAL A 926 -23.93 -1.97 32.19
N LYS A 927 -24.87 -2.27 33.09
CA LYS A 927 -26.24 -2.67 32.73
C LYS A 927 -26.97 -1.58 31.95
N MET A 928 -26.80 -0.32 32.34
CA MET A 928 -27.36 0.82 31.61
C MET A 928 -26.82 0.87 30.18
N MET A 929 -25.49 0.76 29.98
CA MET A 929 -24.88 0.80 28.64
C MET A 929 -25.31 -0.37 27.78
N MET A 930 -25.41 -1.58 28.36
CA MET A 930 -25.98 -2.74 27.67
C MET A 930 -27.46 -2.54 27.30
N THR A 931 -28.24 -1.81 28.10
CA THR A 931 -29.63 -1.47 27.76
C THR A 931 -29.69 -0.47 26.61
N THR A 932 -28.92 0.61 26.71
CA THR A 932 -28.87 1.68 25.70
C THR A 932 -28.45 1.13 24.34
N HIS A 933 -27.44 0.26 24.31
CA HIS A 933 -26.89 -0.34 23.09
C HIS A 933 -27.26 -1.82 22.94
N HIS A 934 -28.51 -2.17 23.24
CA HIS A 934 -29.01 -3.56 23.17
C HIS A 934 -28.83 -4.21 21.80
N ALA A 935 -28.84 -3.42 20.71
CA ALA A 935 -28.64 -3.88 19.35
C ALA A 935 -27.17 -4.15 18.98
N ASN A 936 -26.20 -3.65 19.75
CA ASN A 936 -24.78 -3.83 19.44
C ASN A 936 -24.22 -5.09 20.12
N PRO A 937 -23.85 -6.14 19.37
CA PRO A 937 -23.43 -7.42 19.95
C PRO A 937 -22.11 -7.31 20.74
N LYS A 938 -21.19 -6.41 20.36
CA LYS A 938 -19.92 -6.22 21.07
C LYS A 938 -20.12 -5.59 22.44
N VAL A 939 -21.02 -4.60 22.55
CA VAL A 939 -21.39 -4.03 23.85
C VAL A 939 -22.00 -5.11 24.75
N GLN A 940 -22.89 -5.96 24.20
CA GLN A 940 -23.48 -7.05 24.97
C GLN A 940 -22.44 -8.08 25.42
N GLN A 941 -21.51 -8.46 24.53
CA GLN A 941 -20.45 -9.43 24.81
C GLN A 941 -19.53 -8.94 25.93
N TRP A 942 -18.94 -7.75 25.78
CA TRP A 942 -18.04 -7.19 26.78
C TRP A 942 -18.76 -6.85 28.08
N GLY A 943 -20.00 -6.36 28.00
CA GLY A 943 -20.84 -6.10 29.17
C GLY A 943 -21.05 -7.36 30.01
N ARG A 944 -21.42 -8.50 29.39
CA ARG A 944 -21.52 -9.79 30.10
C ARG A 944 -20.20 -10.24 30.70
N HIS A 945 -19.09 -10.04 30.00
CA HIS A 945 -17.76 -10.39 30.51
C HIS A 945 -17.43 -9.60 31.79
N VAL A 946 -17.69 -8.28 31.77
CA VAL A 946 -17.52 -7.41 32.95
C VAL A 946 -18.45 -7.82 34.08
N LEU A 947 -19.74 -8.06 33.80
CA LEU A 947 -20.72 -8.52 34.81
C LEU A 947 -20.29 -9.84 35.47
N THR A 948 -19.80 -10.79 34.68
CA THR A 948 -19.26 -12.05 35.17
C THR A 948 -18.05 -11.81 36.07
N GLY A 949 -17.09 -10.99 35.63
CA GLY A 949 -15.87 -10.70 36.37
C GLY A 949 -16.09 -9.96 37.69
N ILE A 950 -17.16 -9.16 37.80
CA ILE A 950 -17.55 -8.54 39.08
C ILE A 950 -18.48 -9.43 39.93
N GLY A 951 -18.84 -10.64 39.48
CA GLY A 951 -19.75 -11.55 40.19
C GLY A 951 -21.21 -11.10 40.20
N ALA A 952 -21.64 -10.32 39.20
CA ALA A 952 -23.05 -10.10 38.91
C ALA A 952 -23.60 -11.24 38.04
N ASP A 953 -24.92 -11.28 37.83
CA ASP A 953 -25.55 -12.31 36.99
C ASP A 953 -25.03 -12.23 35.54
N PRO A 954 -24.31 -13.24 35.04
CA PRO A 954 -23.76 -13.25 33.67
C PRO A 954 -24.84 -13.36 32.60
N ASN A 955 -26.02 -13.86 32.98
CA ASN A 955 -27.19 -14.00 32.11
C ASN A 955 -28.10 -12.77 32.16
N TRP A 956 -27.67 -11.68 32.81
CA TRP A 956 -28.41 -10.45 32.78
C TRP A 956 -28.56 -9.97 31.33
N ALA A 957 -29.81 -9.78 30.92
CA ALA A 957 -30.17 -9.22 29.64
C ALA A 957 -31.05 -7.99 29.87
N PRO A 958 -30.92 -6.93 29.06
CA PRO A 958 -31.85 -5.81 29.13
C PRO A 958 -33.25 -6.36 28.87
N LYS A 959 -34.20 -6.04 29.76
CA LYS A 959 -35.61 -6.35 29.52
C LYS A 959 -36.00 -5.53 28.29
N THR A 960 -36.10 -6.19 27.13
CA THR A 960 -36.70 -5.62 25.94
C THR A 960 -38.19 -5.48 26.22
N GLY A 961 -38.55 -4.52 27.07
CA GLY A 961 -39.92 -4.06 27.15
C GLY A 961 -40.24 -3.54 25.75
N THR A 962 -41.13 -4.23 25.05
CA THR A 962 -41.96 -3.60 24.04
C THR A 962 -42.53 -2.35 24.70
N LEU A 963 -41.89 -1.20 24.49
CA LEU A 963 -42.45 0.09 24.89
C LEU A 963 -43.83 0.17 24.21
N PRO A 964 -44.93 0.36 24.97
CA PRO A 964 -46.26 0.53 24.41
C PRO A 964 -46.37 1.76 23.52
#